data_AF-A0A0C3RPK3-F1
#
_entry.id   AF-A0A0C3RPK3-F1
#
_cell.length_a   1.000
_cell.length_b   1.000
_cell.length_c   1.000
_cell.angle_alpha   90.00
_cell.angle_beta   90.00
_cell.angle_gamma   90.00
#
_symmetry.space_group_name_H-M   'P 1'
#
loop_
_entity.id
_entity.type
_entity.pdbx_description
1 polymer ?
#
loop_
_entity_poly.entity_id
_entity_poly.type
_entity_poly.pdbx_seq_one_letter_code
_entity_poly.pdbx_strand_id
1 'polypeptide(L)'
;MKLSASINFFNSEETLFQAVQCIRPYVDHLSIIYQEVSNYGHPISTEALNILEQLKIHNLVDDWIKYQPDLSLPATKNEFLKRREGLRIARDEEATHFLLMDADEFYLPSEFESAKNVIEEKNIDYSCVHSYFYVHKPTYRSLDVDTTNVCFIAKITDKLAFDFAGEFPAESVDPTRRISVPGGKFKFFDEHEICMHHMNFVRRDFISKLLNTSSAADENFIKQARNSLTSWRYPAVFSFPNKPLHQIIETENLFNLSESLYKSDSSLSPLDNSKDMHQKNILICTLWLRGFRGSEIVTYEVASWFAKQNWKVSIFTSEFEDPIAQEFLALGSNVVVFTDQTDSELIDIYPNLDFCWIHHQHLPESFIDFLAHGGKKPWMTFNHMSPYEQLEYPVVSAAEEKLADIILCNSQETLDVLRNYFSDSIDKIKLFQNPAPVDFYEAAQECDRTHSERLSRVVIVSNHSPAELKEAASLLQKNNVLVNFIGTDQHLTVRVTPNLLNNYDAVITIGKTVQYGLAIKKPIYIYDHFGGSGYLSKDNFQENEYYNFSGRHNEKKTGEQIADEIITNYLDARNFVQNLSNDQLKRFLLNDQLLILLNQSADYQKKIIPAEDFFEIDLIKAYSRNLSILLISNSSNNAIAAHNEQITSFSQILATQKEQITSLNQTIIETQRELGETRGELGDIRNTLARVFSSRSWKITRPLRVLNRAVHWRQSPPNRISNNFKILATSLRERGLNETVSKIAARLKVMTAISARVDESWITTSGARSTAQLPKTLNQPIDQTRKKITLISMIRNEKSIVEAFCAHALSLFDQVILIDHLSSDGTREYIKLLSEKHPSIEYFYFEEPGYYQSELMTWIARNVVDNEVPGWVFFLDADEFLPFRSREEFDHMLSKFRSFPIISMPWLNLVPLDMESGRVIDELFLKPPTPSFNCKIAFQPSLIPLDDYIVAQGNHALLMGDKFSQRLPVENAFPIYHLPIRTKHQLREKISHGVESYRRMGKDRTTDLGFHWDEINQIIETSSLTNEMMAGIASRYGDSLSPPYERDIDELREKGYSEMRMDVCFTQLMTSFCDIKLALDNEIKEETVSSTYTTSESEGSKKISLDPVTHTLRFSR
;
A
#
# COMPACT_ATOMS: atom_id res chain seq x y z
N MET A 1 46.57 -37.66 16.90
CA MET A 1 46.40 -37.38 15.45
C MET A 1 46.77 -35.93 15.20
N LYS A 2 47.27 -35.53 14.02
CA LYS A 2 47.32 -34.11 13.60
C LYS A 2 46.09 -33.80 12.75
N LEU A 3 45.09 -33.13 13.32
CA LEU A 3 43.80 -32.84 12.72
C LEU A 3 43.73 -31.39 12.23
N SER A 4 43.46 -31.22 10.94
CA SER A 4 43.14 -29.92 10.34
C SER A 4 41.64 -29.80 10.12
N ALA A 5 41.01 -28.78 10.68
CA ALA A 5 39.64 -28.40 10.34
C ALA A 5 39.61 -27.22 9.37
N SER A 6 38.66 -27.23 8.43
CA SER A 6 38.42 -26.10 7.54
C SER A 6 36.96 -25.69 7.57
N ILE A 7 36.71 -24.42 7.89
CA ILE A 7 35.38 -23.83 7.89
C ILE A 7 35.13 -23.10 6.57
N ASN A 8 34.02 -23.44 5.93
CA ASN A 8 33.55 -22.80 4.72
C ASN A 8 32.59 -21.65 5.05
N PHE A 9 32.90 -20.41 4.65
CA PHE A 9 32.16 -19.23 5.10
C PHE A 9 31.67 -18.32 3.98
N PHE A 10 30.46 -17.79 4.14
CA PHE A 10 29.89 -16.68 3.36
C PHE A 10 28.72 -16.02 4.11
N ASN A 11 27.82 -16.82 4.67
CA ASN A 11 26.74 -16.44 5.60
C ASN A 11 26.93 -17.17 6.93
N SER A 12 26.02 -16.94 7.88
CA SER A 12 26.00 -17.52 9.23
C SER A 12 27.01 -16.84 10.17
N GLU A 13 27.17 -15.52 9.99
CA GLU A 13 27.95 -14.64 10.86
C GLU A 13 27.51 -14.69 12.33
N GLU A 14 26.24 -15.03 12.60
CA GLU A 14 25.70 -15.23 13.95
C GLU A 14 26.32 -16.40 14.72
N THR A 15 26.81 -17.44 14.03
CA THR A 15 27.30 -18.67 14.65
C THR A 15 28.80 -18.88 14.46
N LEU A 16 29.43 -18.20 13.48
CA LEU A 16 30.81 -18.44 13.09
C LEU A 16 31.78 -18.31 14.27
N PHE A 17 31.67 -17.26 15.08
CA PHE A 17 32.60 -17.01 16.17
C PHE A 17 32.57 -18.15 17.21
N GLN A 18 31.38 -18.58 17.61
CA GLN A 18 31.18 -19.66 18.57
C GLN A 18 31.54 -21.02 17.96
N ALA A 19 31.28 -21.24 16.66
CA ALA A 19 31.70 -22.47 15.98
C ALA A 19 33.23 -22.60 16.03
N VAL A 20 33.96 -21.51 15.76
CA VAL A 20 35.42 -21.45 15.90
C VAL A 20 35.85 -21.70 17.34
N GLN A 21 35.26 -21.03 18.34
CA GLN A 21 35.59 -21.24 19.74
C GLN A 21 35.35 -22.69 20.19
N CYS A 22 34.29 -23.33 19.68
CA CYS A 22 33.93 -24.69 20.00
C CYS A 22 34.94 -25.69 19.44
N ILE A 23 35.37 -25.53 18.18
CA ILE A 23 36.24 -26.50 17.51
C ILE A 23 37.74 -26.28 17.79
N ARG A 24 38.17 -25.02 17.99
CA ARG A 24 39.59 -24.63 18.13
C ARG A 24 40.38 -25.48 19.13
N PRO A 25 39.86 -25.85 20.32
CA PRO A 25 40.61 -26.66 21.29
C PRO A 25 40.90 -28.09 20.82
N TYR A 26 40.15 -28.60 19.83
CA TYR A 26 40.19 -30.00 19.41
C TYR A 26 40.90 -30.23 18.09
N VAL A 27 41.47 -29.19 17.48
CA VAL A 27 42.15 -29.24 16.19
C VAL A 27 43.54 -28.64 16.29
N ASP A 28 44.49 -29.24 15.57
CA ASP A 28 45.87 -28.79 15.52
C ASP A 28 46.04 -27.61 14.55
N HIS A 29 45.21 -27.58 13.51
CA HIS A 29 45.14 -26.51 12.52
C HIS A 29 43.68 -26.16 12.20
N LEU A 30 43.37 -24.87 12.06
CA LEU A 30 42.07 -24.36 11.67
C LEU A 30 42.20 -23.31 10.57
N SER A 31 41.58 -23.55 9.42
CA SER A 31 41.47 -22.58 8.32
C SER A 31 40.04 -22.09 8.10
N ILE A 32 39.89 -20.83 7.69
CA ILE A 32 38.63 -20.28 7.16
C ILE A 32 38.78 -19.98 5.66
N ILE A 33 37.94 -20.62 4.85
CA ILE A 33 37.81 -20.31 3.43
C ILE A 33 36.56 -19.44 3.26
N TYR A 34 36.76 -18.14 3.06
CA TYR A 34 35.67 -17.16 2.93
C TYR A 34 35.60 -16.57 1.53
N GLN A 35 34.47 -16.00 1.16
CA GLN A 35 34.29 -15.27 -0.11
C GLN A 35 33.62 -13.93 0.16
N GLU A 36 33.98 -12.88 -0.58
CA GLU A 36 33.36 -11.55 -0.43
C GLU A 36 32.15 -11.36 -1.36
N VAL A 37 31.94 -12.29 -2.28
CA VAL A 37 30.82 -12.32 -3.21
C VAL A 37 30.24 -13.73 -3.18
N SER A 38 28.92 -13.84 -3.17
CA SER A 38 28.20 -15.11 -3.16
C SER A 38 28.31 -15.83 -4.50
N ASN A 39 27.88 -17.09 -4.52
CA ASN A 39 27.77 -17.86 -5.77
C ASN A 39 26.76 -17.26 -6.77
N TYR A 40 25.94 -16.31 -6.33
CA TYR A 40 24.94 -15.58 -7.12
C TYR A 40 25.27 -14.09 -7.31
N GLY A 41 26.44 -13.63 -6.84
CA GLY A 41 26.89 -12.25 -7.03
C GLY A 41 26.52 -11.27 -5.91
N HIS A 42 25.95 -11.74 -4.80
CA HIS A 42 25.63 -10.87 -3.65
C HIS A 42 26.88 -10.56 -2.83
N PRO A 43 27.12 -9.30 -2.40
CA PRO A 43 28.26 -8.97 -1.54
C PRO A 43 28.11 -9.62 -0.15
N ILE A 44 29.25 -9.92 0.48
CA ILE A 44 29.33 -10.31 1.89
C ILE A 44 28.81 -9.18 2.80
N SER A 45 28.14 -9.52 3.90
CA SER A 45 27.66 -8.54 4.87
C SER A 45 28.79 -7.87 5.64
N THR A 46 28.56 -6.64 6.10
CA THR A 46 29.50 -5.91 6.96
C THR A 46 29.71 -6.65 8.28
N GLU A 47 28.66 -7.29 8.80
CA GLU A 47 28.70 -8.10 10.01
C GLU A 47 29.62 -9.32 9.84
N ALA A 48 29.52 -10.02 8.71
CA ALA A 48 30.42 -11.13 8.40
C ALA A 48 31.88 -10.67 8.30
N LEU A 49 32.15 -9.51 7.70
CA LEU A 49 33.49 -8.91 7.69
C LEU A 49 33.99 -8.58 9.11
N ASN A 50 33.13 -8.00 9.95
CA ASN A 50 33.45 -7.69 11.34
C ASN A 50 33.77 -8.95 12.15
N ILE A 51 33.04 -10.05 11.97
CA ILE A 51 33.34 -11.32 12.64
C ILE A 51 34.67 -11.90 12.17
N LEU A 52 34.99 -11.82 10.87
CA LEU A 52 36.31 -12.22 10.36
C LEU A 52 37.42 -11.38 11.00
N GLU A 53 37.22 -10.08 11.16
CA GLU A 53 38.17 -9.21 11.85
C GLU A 53 38.31 -9.55 13.34
N GLN A 54 37.21 -9.79 14.05
CA GLN A 54 37.24 -10.20 15.45
C GLN A 54 38.04 -11.50 15.63
N LEU A 55 37.79 -12.50 14.80
CA LEU A 55 38.51 -13.77 14.85
C LEU A 55 40.02 -13.60 14.57
N LYS A 56 40.40 -12.67 13.69
CA LYS A 56 41.82 -12.28 13.47
C LYS A 56 42.41 -11.61 14.71
N ILE A 57 41.68 -10.68 15.33
CA ILE A 57 42.10 -9.98 16.55
C ILE A 57 42.34 -10.98 17.70
N HIS A 58 41.44 -11.96 17.84
CA HIS A 58 41.54 -13.00 18.87
C HIS A 58 42.53 -14.13 18.53
N ASN A 59 43.11 -14.13 17.32
CA ASN A 59 44.07 -15.13 16.85
C ASN A 59 43.57 -16.59 16.99
N LEU A 60 42.30 -16.82 16.64
CA LEU A 60 41.64 -18.12 16.80
C LEU A 60 41.76 -19.03 15.57
N VAL A 61 42.25 -18.52 14.44
CA VAL A 61 42.31 -19.21 13.14
C VAL A 61 43.72 -19.05 12.59
N ASP A 62 44.28 -20.15 12.08
CA ASP A 62 45.66 -20.21 11.60
C ASP A 62 45.77 -19.65 10.17
N ASP A 63 44.84 -20.03 9.28
CA ASP A 63 44.88 -19.67 7.86
C ASP A 63 43.57 -19.06 7.32
N TRP A 64 43.74 -18.04 6.46
CA TRP A 64 42.64 -17.25 5.89
C TRP A 64 42.72 -17.24 4.37
N ILE A 65 41.77 -17.90 3.71
CA ILE A 65 41.76 -18.02 2.25
C ILE A 65 40.53 -17.30 1.71
N LYS A 66 40.76 -16.25 0.91
CA LYS A 66 39.72 -15.60 0.13
C LYS A 66 39.50 -16.38 -1.16
N TYR A 67 38.35 -17.03 -1.28
CA TYR A 67 37.88 -17.69 -2.48
C TYR A 67 37.06 -16.72 -3.33
N GLN A 68 37.33 -16.69 -4.63
CA GLN A 68 36.54 -15.90 -5.59
C GLN A 68 35.67 -16.86 -6.40
N PRO A 69 34.33 -16.79 -6.30
CA PRO A 69 33.46 -17.67 -7.08
C PRO A 69 33.53 -17.33 -8.57
N ASP A 70 33.48 -18.36 -9.40
CA ASP A 70 33.27 -18.23 -10.84
C ASP A 70 31.76 -18.25 -11.11
N LEU A 71 31.18 -17.08 -11.37
CA LEU A 71 29.73 -16.91 -11.60
C LEU A 71 29.24 -17.62 -12.88
N SER A 72 30.14 -18.15 -13.72
CA SER A 72 29.76 -18.99 -14.87
C SER A 72 29.51 -20.45 -14.48
N LEU A 73 29.92 -20.87 -13.27
CA LEU A 73 29.73 -22.22 -12.76
C LEU A 73 28.47 -22.31 -11.88
N PRO A 74 27.80 -23.48 -11.82
CA PRO A 74 26.73 -23.71 -10.85
C PRO A 74 27.20 -23.49 -9.41
N ALA A 75 26.33 -22.97 -8.55
CA ALA A 75 26.64 -22.66 -7.14
C ALA A 75 27.21 -23.87 -6.39
N THR A 76 26.65 -25.07 -6.59
CA THR A 76 27.14 -26.33 -6.00
C THR A 76 28.58 -26.66 -6.40
N LYS A 77 28.99 -26.29 -7.61
CA LYS A 77 30.35 -26.51 -8.09
C LYS A 77 31.34 -25.52 -7.48
N ASN A 78 30.95 -24.24 -7.34
CA ASN A 78 31.76 -23.26 -6.61
C ASN A 78 31.92 -23.66 -5.14
N GLU A 79 30.85 -24.16 -4.51
CA GLU A 79 30.89 -24.61 -3.12
C GLU A 79 31.86 -25.78 -2.92
N PHE A 80 31.85 -26.76 -3.82
CA PHE A 80 32.81 -27.87 -3.83
C PHE A 80 34.26 -27.41 -4.03
N LEU A 81 34.50 -26.52 -5.00
CA LEU A 81 35.85 -25.99 -5.26
C LEU A 81 36.38 -25.21 -4.06
N LYS A 82 35.53 -24.40 -3.41
CA LYS A 82 35.85 -23.70 -2.18
C LYS A 82 36.24 -24.67 -1.05
N ARG A 83 35.50 -25.77 -0.87
CA ARG A 83 35.81 -26.82 0.11
C ARG A 83 37.12 -27.56 -0.19
N ARG A 84 37.47 -27.73 -1.47
CA ARG A 84 38.75 -28.35 -1.89
C ARG A 84 39.98 -27.53 -1.50
N GLU A 85 39.88 -26.20 -1.44
CA GLU A 85 40.97 -25.37 -0.95
C GLU A 85 41.30 -25.68 0.52
N GLY A 86 40.30 -25.99 1.35
CA GLY A 86 40.51 -26.43 2.74
C GLY A 86 41.37 -27.70 2.84
N LEU A 87 41.12 -28.70 1.98
CA LEU A 87 41.94 -29.91 1.95
C LEU A 87 43.36 -29.63 1.43
N ARG A 88 43.51 -28.69 0.49
CA ARG A 88 44.82 -28.28 -0.02
C ARG A 88 45.66 -27.69 1.11
N ILE A 89 45.09 -26.77 1.89
CA ILE A 89 45.75 -26.16 3.06
C ILE A 89 46.08 -27.22 4.11
N ALA A 90 45.17 -28.14 4.40
CA ALA A 90 45.44 -29.23 5.34
C ALA A 90 46.66 -30.09 4.92
N ARG A 91 46.88 -30.27 3.61
CA ARG A 91 48.06 -30.97 3.08
C ARG A 91 49.33 -30.13 3.18
N ASP A 92 49.25 -28.84 2.89
CA ASP A 92 50.37 -27.91 3.02
C ASP A 92 50.87 -27.84 4.47
N GLU A 93 49.93 -27.88 5.43
CA GLU A 93 50.20 -27.96 6.87
C GLU A 93 50.55 -29.37 7.35
N GLU A 94 50.83 -30.32 6.46
CA GLU A 94 51.21 -31.70 6.78
C GLU A 94 50.24 -32.39 7.77
N ALA A 95 48.95 -32.06 7.71
CA ALA A 95 47.95 -32.68 8.56
C ALA A 95 47.76 -34.17 8.20
N THR A 96 47.48 -34.98 9.20
CA THR A 96 47.22 -36.42 9.03
C THR A 96 45.74 -36.74 8.85
N HIS A 97 44.87 -35.86 9.33
CA HIS A 97 43.43 -36.00 9.30
C HIS A 97 42.80 -34.66 8.95
N PHE A 98 41.65 -34.71 8.28
CA PHE A 98 40.91 -33.55 7.81
C PHE A 98 39.47 -33.62 8.29
N LEU A 99 38.95 -32.47 8.72
CA LEU A 99 37.55 -32.24 9.04
C LEU A 99 37.08 -31.03 8.24
N LEU A 100 35.96 -31.19 7.54
CA LEU A 100 35.33 -30.09 6.83
C LEU A 100 34.07 -29.66 7.57
N MET A 101 33.90 -28.36 7.77
CA MET A 101 32.76 -27.78 8.49
C MET A 101 32.18 -26.57 7.75
N ASP A 102 30.90 -26.31 8.00
CA ASP A 102 30.27 -25.02 7.72
C ASP A 102 30.20 -24.16 9.00
N ALA A 103 29.94 -22.87 8.86
CA ALA A 103 29.98 -21.90 9.97
C ALA A 103 28.85 -22.05 11.01
N ASP A 104 27.90 -22.93 10.76
CA ASP A 104 26.72 -23.24 11.57
C ASP A 104 26.70 -24.70 12.07
N GLU A 105 27.84 -25.38 12.07
CA GLU A 105 27.98 -26.77 12.52
C GLU A 105 28.78 -26.88 13.83
N PHE A 106 28.20 -27.59 14.81
CA PHE A 106 28.75 -27.73 16.16
C PHE A 106 28.87 -29.19 16.59
N TYR A 107 29.80 -29.48 17.48
CA TYR A 107 30.00 -30.81 18.08
C TYR A 107 30.18 -30.69 19.58
N LEU A 108 29.58 -31.59 20.35
CA LEU A 108 29.77 -31.59 21.79
C LEU A 108 31.22 -31.96 22.15
N PRO A 109 31.92 -31.14 22.97
CA PRO A 109 33.30 -31.36 23.41
C PRO A 109 33.68 -32.80 23.76
N SER A 110 32.93 -33.42 24.68
CA SER A 110 33.23 -34.76 25.20
C SER A 110 33.01 -35.85 24.15
N GLU A 111 32.00 -35.69 23.31
CA GLU A 111 31.69 -36.63 22.23
C GLU A 111 32.73 -36.54 21.12
N PHE A 112 33.14 -35.32 20.75
CA PHE A 112 34.18 -35.08 19.74
C PHE A 112 35.52 -35.68 20.15
N GLU A 113 35.94 -35.48 21.39
CA GLU A 113 37.19 -36.07 21.92
C GLU A 113 37.12 -37.60 21.98
N SER A 114 35.99 -38.16 22.44
CA SER A 114 35.74 -39.60 22.44
C SER A 114 35.80 -40.18 21.02
N ALA A 115 35.14 -39.54 20.06
CA ALA A 115 35.14 -39.96 18.66
C ALA A 115 36.54 -39.91 18.04
N LYS A 116 37.35 -38.88 18.35
CA LYS A 116 38.76 -38.81 17.96
C LYS A 116 39.54 -40.02 18.48
N ASN A 117 39.40 -40.34 19.77
CA ASN A 117 40.09 -41.50 20.36
C ASN A 117 39.68 -42.80 19.67
N VAL A 118 38.39 -42.99 19.39
CA VAL A 118 37.89 -44.16 18.66
C VAL A 118 38.49 -44.24 17.24
N ILE A 119 38.63 -43.11 16.54
CA ILE A 119 39.26 -43.05 15.22
C ILE A 119 40.72 -43.50 15.28
N GLU A 120 41.49 -43.03 16.27
CA GLU A 120 42.89 -43.42 16.41
C GLU A 120 43.06 -44.87 16.83
N GLU A 121 42.37 -45.29 17.90
CA GLU A 121 42.49 -46.63 18.48
C GLU A 121 42.07 -47.71 17.49
N LYS A 122 40.97 -47.47 16.75
CA LYS A 122 40.46 -48.42 15.76
C LYS A 122 41.07 -48.21 14.38
N ASN A 123 41.97 -47.23 14.21
CA ASN A 123 42.56 -46.84 12.94
C ASN A 123 41.50 -46.72 11.82
N ILE A 124 40.49 -45.88 12.07
CA ILE A 124 39.43 -45.54 11.11
C ILE A 124 40.02 -44.58 10.07
N ASP A 125 39.82 -44.87 8.79
CA ASP A 125 40.35 -44.05 7.70
C ASP A 125 39.40 -42.91 7.32
N TYR A 126 38.08 -43.09 7.46
CA TYR A 126 37.10 -42.02 7.26
C TYR A 126 35.79 -42.34 7.97
N SER A 127 35.04 -41.31 8.32
CA SER A 127 33.85 -41.47 9.16
C SER A 127 32.68 -40.58 8.78
N CYS A 128 31.50 -40.96 9.27
CA CYS A 128 30.24 -40.23 9.11
C CYS A 128 29.53 -40.16 10.46
N VAL A 129 28.76 -39.09 10.68
CA VAL A 129 27.93 -38.89 11.87
C VAL A 129 26.53 -38.45 11.48
N HIS A 130 25.56 -38.69 12.37
CA HIS A 130 24.21 -38.16 12.27
C HIS A 130 24.19 -36.65 12.57
N SER A 131 23.06 -36.00 12.31
CA SER A 131 22.87 -34.60 12.69
C SER A 131 21.54 -34.33 13.36
N TYR A 132 21.51 -33.32 14.22
CA TYR A 132 20.28 -32.68 14.68
C TYR A 132 20.20 -31.29 14.07
N PHE A 133 19.00 -30.81 13.72
CA PHE A 133 18.82 -29.42 13.31
C PHE A 133 18.10 -28.60 14.37
N TYR A 134 18.30 -27.30 14.32
CA TYR A 134 17.71 -26.33 15.25
C TYR A 134 16.87 -25.29 14.52
N VAL A 135 15.73 -24.88 15.10
CA VAL A 135 14.74 -23.98 14.48
C VAL A 135 14.53 -22.74 15.33
N HIS A 136 14.83 -21.55 14.79
CA HIS A 136 14.77 -20.22 15.41
C HIS A 136 15.67 -19.98 16.64
N LYS A 137 15.84 -20.97 17.51
CA LYS A 137 16.66 -20.89 18.73
C LYS A 137 17.56 -22.12 18.84
N PRO A 138 18.75 -22.03 19.43
CA PRO A 138 19.64 -23.15 19.72
C PRO A 138 19.12 -24.01 20.88
N THR A 139 17.98 -23.67 21.46
CA THR A 139 17.24 -24.51 22.40
C THR A 139 16.15 -25.34 21.71
N TYR A 140 15.71 -24.98 20.50
CA TYR A 140 14.66 -25.69 19.77
C TYR A 140 15.25 -26.65 18.75
N ARG A 141 15.39 -27.92 19.16
CA ARG A 141 16.09 -28.97 18.43
C ARG A 141 15.09 -30.01 17.89
N SER A 142 15.38 -30.62 16.75
CA SER A 142 14.65 -31.83 16.34
C SER A 142 14.74 -32.93 17.42
N LEU A 143 13.63 -33.59 17.71
CA LEU A 143 13.58 -34.69 18.68
C LEU A 143 14.50 -35.84 18.24
N ASP A 144 14.25 -36.32 17.04
CA ASP A 144 15.00 -37.38 16.36
C ASP A 144 16.09 -36.78 15.45
N VAL A 145 17.05 -37.63 15.06
CA VAL A 145 18.11 -37.24 14.12
C VAL A 145 17.50 -36.85 12.77
N ASP A 146 18.11 -35.86 12.15
CA ASP A 146 17.77 -35.40 10.80
C ASP A 146 18.10 -36.49 9.76
N THR A 147 17.45 -36.40 8.60
CA THR A 147 17.78 -37.25 7.45
C THR A 147 19.16 -36.94 6.87
N THR A 148 19.71 -35.77 7.18
CA THR A 148 21.04 -35.33 6.71
C THR A 148 22.14 -35.98 7.54
N ASN A 149 23.08 -36.64 6.86
CA ASN A 149 24.30 -37.15 7.47
C ASN A 149 25.50 -36.33 6.99
N VAL A 150 26.56 -36.26 7.79
CA VAL A 150 27.73 -35.44 7.46
C VAL A 150 29.02 -36.24 7.52
N CYS A 151 29.86 -36.01 6.50
CA CYS A 151 31.23 -36.51 6.50
C CYS A 151 31.99 -35.84 7.65
N PHE A 152 32.57 -36.65 8.54
CA PHE A 152 33.21 -36.16 9.76
C PHE A 152 34.73 -36.08 9.55
N ILE A 153 35.51 -36.87 10.28
CA ILE A 153 36.97 -36.89 10.15
C ILE A 153 37.37 -37.94 9.10
N ALA A 154 38.30 -37.55 8.21
CA ALA A 154 38.93 -38.41 7.22
C ALA A 154 40.46 -38.32 7.28
N LYS A 155 41.13 -39.46 7.18
CA LYS A 155 42.58 -39.58 7.18
C LYS A 155 43.14 -39.16 5.82
N ILE A 156 44.10 -38.24 5.83
CA ILE A 156 44.80 -37.78 4.64
C ILE A 156 45.78 -38.86 4.22
N THR A 157 45.51 -39.51 3.09
CA THR A 157 46.36 -40.52 2.47
C THR A 157 46.43 -40.27 0.95
N ASP A 158 47.37 -40.92 0.27
CA ASP A 158 47.47 -40.88 -1.20
C ASP A 158 46.20 -41.43 -1.90
N LYS A 159 45.38 -42.20 -1.17
CA LYS A 159 44.13 -42.76 -1.66
C LYS A 159 42.92 -41.89 -1.36
N LEU A 160 43.04 -40.81 -0.58
CA LEU A 160 41.90 -39.97 -0.24
C LEU A 160 41.28 -39.38 -1.52
N ALA A 161 40.00 -39.70 -1.72
CA ALA A 161 39.17 -39.21 -2.81
C ALA A 161 38.26 -38.08 -2.29
N PHE A 162 38.30 -36.94 -2.98
CA PHE A 162 37.41 -35.80 -2.70
C PHE A 162 36.93 -35.20 -4.04
N ASP A 163 36.02 -35.93 -4.67
CA ASP A 163 35.44 -35.59 -5.97
C ASP A 163 33.99 -35.12 -5.82
N PHE A 164 33.55 -34.24 -6.74
CA PHE A 164 32.20 -33.70 -6.73
C PHE A 164 31.18 -34.83 -6.94
N ALA A 165 30.24 -34.97 -6.01
CA ALA A 165 29.27 -36.07 -5.97
C ALA A 165 29.91 -37.46 -5.96
N GLY A 166 31.12 -37.59 -5.38
CA GLY A 166 31.82 -38.86 -5.24
C GLY A 166 31.01 -39.91 -4.46
N GLU A 167 31.40 -41.17 -4.60
CA GLU A 167 30.80 -42.28 -3.84
C GLU A 167 31.12 -42.15 -2.35
N PHE A 168 30.09 -42.32 -1.51
CA PHE A 168 30.22 -42.31 -0.06
C PHE A 168 29.32 -43.39 0.55
N PRO A 169 29.75 -44.14 1.59
CA PRO A 169 29.00 -45.30 2.09
C PRO A 169 27.70 -44.98 2.83
N ALA A 170 27.51 -43.74 3.30
CA ALA A 170 26.29 -43.30 3.97
C ALA A 170 25.38 -42.52 3.01
N GLU A 171 24.08 -42.74 3.12
CA GLU A 171 23.07 -42.00 2.37
C GLU A 171 22.91 -40.57 2.90
N SER A 172 22.31 -39.69 2.08
CA SER A 172 21.96 -38.32 2.45
C SER A 172 23.13 -37.45 2.95
N VAL A 173 24.32 -37.70 2.43
CA VAL A 173 25.50 -36.83 2.59
C VAL A 173 25.60 -35.87 1.41
N ASP A 174 25.77 -34.58 1.71
CA ASP A 174 25.89 -33.51 0.70
C ASP A 174 26.97 -33.85 -0.35
N PRO A 175 26.63 -33.83 -1.66
CA PRO A 175 27.54 -34.19 -2.75
C PRO A 175 28.82 -33.34 -2.83
N THR A 176 28.84 -32.16 -2.24
CA THR A 176 29.97 -31.22 -2.28
C THR A 176 31.02 -31.48 -1.19
N ARG A 177 30.77 -32.39 -0.24
CA ARG A 177 31.66 -32.65 0.91
C ARG A 177 31.99 -34.12 1.17
N ARG A 178 31.77 -34.99 0.18
CA ARG A 178 32.03 -36.43 0.30
C ARG A 178 33.53 -36.71 0.20
N ILE A 179 34.13 -37.08 1.33
CA ILE A 179 35.55 -37.44 1.42
C ILE A 179 35.64 -38.91 1.81
N SER A 180 36.15 -39.75 0.91
CA SER A 180 36.30 -41.18 1.17
C SER A 180 37.75 -41.63 0.99
N VAL A 181 38.09 -42.76 1.60
CA VAL A 181 39.38 -43.44 1.37
C VAL A 181 39.03 -44.80 0.79
N PRO A 182 39.01 -44.98 -0.55
CA PRO A 182 38.66 -46.25 -1.18
C PRO A 182 39.48 -47.42 -0.64
N GLY A 183 38.78 -48.46 -0.17
CA GLY A 183 39.36 -49.63 0.49
C GLY A 183 39.86 -49.38 1.92
N GLY A 184 39.63 -48.20 2.48
CA GLY A 184 39.90 -47.84 3.86
C GLY A 184 38.77 -48.26 4.81
N LYS A 185 39.06 -48.22 6.11
CA LYS A 185 38.13 -48.57 7.18
C LYS A 185 37.15 -47.42 7.45
N PHE A 186 35.89 -47.64 7.10
CA PHE A 186 34.80 -46.69 7.35
C PHE A 186 34.15 -46.92 8.73
N LYS A 187 33.79 -45.84 9.44
CA LYS A 187 32.89 -45.90 10.59
C LYS A 187 31.77 -44.88 10.44
N PHE A 188 30.53 -45.37 10.51
CA PHE A 188 29.38 -44.54 10.85
C PHE A 188 29.22 -44.58 12.37
N PHE A 189 29.32 -43.43 13.03
CA PHE A 189 29.05 -43.32 14.45
C PHE A 189 27.55 -43.39 14.74
N ASP A 190 27.21 -44.03 15.85
CA ASP A 190 25.86 -44.02 16.41
C ASP A 190 25.52 -42.62 16.95
N GLU A 191 24.23 -42.27 16.96
CA GLU A 191 23.77 -40.94 17.41
C GLU A 191 24.13 -40.62 18.87
N HIS A 192 24.30 -41.65 19.72
CA HIS A 192 24.73 -41.49 21.11
C HIS A 192 26.26 -41.48 21.28
N GLU A 193 27.04 -41.80 20.23
CA GLU A 193 28.50 -41.67 20.26
C GLU A 193 28.95 -40.24 19.93
N ILE A 194 28.38 -39.66 18.85
CA ILE A 194 28.58 -38.28 18.43
C ILE A 194 27.54 -37.86 17.38
N CYS A 195 27.00 -36.65 17.53
CA CYS A 195 26.18 -36.01 16.51
C CYS A 195 26.70 -34.63 16.12
N MET A 196 26.41 -34.22 14.89
CA MET A 196 26.58 -32.84 14.46
C MET A 196 25.31 -32.03 14.80
N HIS A 197 25.50 -30.89 15.45
CA HIS A 197 24.42 -29.97 15.80
C HIS A 197 24.37 -28.82 14.79
N HIS A 198 23.39 -28.88 13.90
CA HIS A 198 23.25 -28.01 12.75
C HIS A 198 22.35 -26.81 13.08
N MET A 199 22.94 -25.63 13.19
CA MET A 199 22.24 -24.37 13.43
C MET A 199 21.70 -23.78 12.12
N ASN A 200 21.24 -24.63 11.20
CA ASN A 200 20.88 -24.24 9.84
C ASN A 200 19.65 -23.31 9.77
N PHE A 201 18.71 -23.45 10.70
CA PHE A 201 17.52 -22.61 10.81
C PHE A 201 17.53 -21.70 12.04
N VAL A 202 18.70 -21.48 12.65
CA VAL A 202 18.91 -20.47 13.69
C VAL A 202 19.55 -19.27 13.01
N ARG A 203 18.70 -18.33 12.54
CA ARG A 203 19.07 -17.17 11.72
C ARG A 203 18.47 -15.89 12.25
N ARG A 204 19.21 -14.79 12.15
CA ARG A 204 18.64 -13.43 12.25
C ARG A 204 17.81 -13.09 11.01
N ASP A 205 18.37 -13.36 9.83
CA ASP A 205 17.73 -13.13 8.54
C ASP A 205 17.68 -14.42 7.71
N PHE A 206 16.49 -15.01 7.64
CA PHE A 206 16.24 -16.17 6.78
C PHE A 206 16.28 -15.82 5.28
N ILE A 207 16.02 -14.57 4.90
CA ILE A 207 16.00 -14.14 3.50
C ILE A 207 17.41 -14.21 2.93
N SER A 208 18.42 -13.64 3.59
CA SER A 208 19.82 -13.73 3.13
C SER A 208 20.31 -15.17 2.97
N LYS A 209 19.97 -16.08 3.90
CA LYS A 209 20.33 -17.52 3.79
C LYS A 209 19.61 -18.21 2.62
N LEU A 210 18.32 -17.91 2.41
CA LEU A 210 17.53 -18.48 1.32
C LEU A 210 17.94 -17.96 -0.07
N LEU A 211 18.44 -16.74 -0.17
CA LEU A 211 18.94 -16.17 -1.44
C LEU A 211 20.31 -16.73 -1.85
N ASN A 212 21.10 -17.22 -0.88
CA ASN A 212 22.49 -17.64 -1.13
C ASN A 212 22.72 -19.15 -1.00
N THR A 213 21.67 -19.93 -0.71
CA THR A 213 21.74 -21.40 -0.73
C THR A 213 21.97 -21.91 -2.16
N SER A 214 22.63 -23.05 -2.31
CA SER A 214 22.84 -23.69 -3.62
C SER A 214 21.54 -24.05 -4.35
N SER A 215 20.42 -24.09 -3.61
CA SER A 215 19.07 -24.33 -4.13
C SER A 215 18.29 -23.04 -4.44
N ALA A 216 18.91 -21.85 -4.37
CA ALA A 216 18.22 -20.56 -4.54
C ALA A 216 17.59 -20.39 -5.94
N ALA A 217 18.01 -21.19 -6.93
CA ALA A 217 17.42 -21.22 -8.25
C ALA A 217 16.03 -21.90 -8.32
N ASP A 218 15.61 -22.64 -7.28
CA ASP A 218 14.29 -23.26 -7.20
C ASP A 218 13.32 -22.35 -6.42
N GLU A 219 12.61 -21.49 -7.15
CA GLU A 219 11.66 -20.53 -6.56
C GLU A 219 10.55 -21.20 -5.73
N ASN A 220 10.12 -22.41 -6.10
CA ASN A 220 9.07 -23.13 -5.38
C ASN A 220 9.60 -23.65 -4.04
N PHE A 221 10.80 -24.23 -4.04
CA PHE A 221 11.50 -24.62 -2.82
C PHE A 221 11.70 -23.41 -1.89
N ILE A 222 12.15 -22.27 -2.41
CA ILE A 222 12.38 -21.05 -1.61
C ILE A 222 11.07 -20.51 -1.02
N LYS A 223 9.97 -20.51 -1.78
CA LYS A 223 8.66 -20.08 -1.26
C LYS A 223 8.16 -20.99 -0.14
N GLN A 224 8.27 -22.31 -0.31
CA GLN A 224 7.84 -23.26 0.72
C GLN A 224 8.75 -23.18 1.96
N ALA A 225 10.07 -23.10 1.77
CA ALA A 225 11.03 -22.98 2.86
C ALA A 225 10.82 -21.69 3.66
N ARG A 226 10.55 -20.57 2.98
CA ARG A 226 10.20 -19.29 3.63
C ARG A 226 8.95 -19.44 4.47
N ASN A 227 7.88 -20.00 3.92
CA ASN A 227 6.63 -20.19 4.65
C ASN A 227 6.83 -21.11 5.87
N SER A 228 7.49 -22.25 5.70
CA SER A 228 7.83 -23.18 6.78
C SER A 228 8.57 -22.51 7.94
N LEU A 229 9.50 -21.60 7.63
CA LEU A 229 10.29 -20.89 8.63
C LEU A 229 9.55 -19.69 9.23
N THR A 230 8.72 -18.97 8.47
CA THR A 230 8.03 -17.77 8.99
C THR A 230 6.75 -18.09 9.75
N SER A 231 6.04 -19.16 9.39
CA SER A 231 4.75 -19.52 9.99
C SER A 231 4.87 -20.47 11.18
N TRP A 232 5.98 -21.20 11.31
CA TRP A 232 6.14 -22.18 12.38
C TRP A 232 6.32 -21.51 13.75
N ARG A 233 5.67 -22.06 14.78
CA ARG A 233 5.77 -21.63 16.17
C ARG A 233 5.84 -22.86 17.09
N TYR A 234 6.73 -22.85 18.07
CA TYR A 234 6.81 -23.90 19.08
C TYR A 234 5.50 -23.95 19.88
N PRO A 235 4.94 -25.15 20.21
CA PRO A 235 5.49 -26.50 20.02
C PRO A 235 4.96 -27.25 18.78
N ALA A 236 4.58 -26.56 17.70
CA ALA A 236 4.05 -27.23 16.51
C ALA A 236 5.06 -28.19 15.87
N VAL A 237 4.56 -29.18 15.12
CA VAL A 237 5.40 -30.05 14.29
C VAL A 237 6.05 -29.23 13.18
N PHE A 238 7.36 -29.34 13.01
CA PHE A 238 8.09 -28.61 11.98
C PHE A 238 8.03 -29.37 10.65
N SER A 239 7.60 -28.66 9.61
CA SER A 239 7.53 -29.15 8.23
C SER A 239 8.45 -28.31 7.37
N PHE A 240 9.41 -28.93 6.69
CA PHE A 240 10.34 -28.26 5.79
C PHE A 240 10.41 -28.98 4.44
N PRO A 241 10.54 -28.27 3.31
CA PRO A 241 10.52 -28.90 1.99
C PRO A 241 11.60 -29.99 1.87
N ASN A 242 11.23 -31.12 1.26
CA ASN A 242 12.10 -32.29 1.08
C ASN A 242 12.62 -32.94 2.38
N LYS A 243 12.02 -32.62 3.54
CA LYS A 243 12.26 -33.29 4.82
C LYS A 243 10.96 -33.90 5.36
N PRO A 244 11.03 -34.99 6.13
CA PRO A 244 9.86 -35.50 6.83
C PRO A 244 9.38 -34.51 7.90
N LEU A 245 8.20 -34.76 8.45
CA LEU A 245 7.71 -33.99 9.59
C LEU A 245 8.54 -34.30 10.84
N HIS A 246 9.00 -33.27 11.54
CA HIS A 246 9.82 -33.41 12.74
C HIS A 246 9.14 -32.80 13.96
N GLN A 247 9.11 -33.54 15.06
CA GLN A 247 8.80 -32.96 16.36
C GLN A 247 10.00 -32.14 16.83
N ILE A 248 9.74 -30.97 17.39
CA ILE A 248 10.77 -30.08 17.97
C ILE A 248 10.63 -30.11 19.47
N ILE A 249 11.74 -30.30 20.17
CA ILE A 249 11.82 -30.23 21.62
C ILE A 249 12.64 -29.03 22.06
N GLU A 250 12.32 -28.53 23.25
CA GLU A 250 13.16 -27.56 23.94
C GLU A 250 14.27 -28.28 24.73
N THR A 251 15.50 -27.83 24.54
CA THR A 251 16.73 -28.36 25.12
C THR A 251 17.56 -27.24 25.74
N GLU A 252 18.54 -27.59 26.56
CA GLU A 252 19.52 -26.62 27.03
C GLU A 252 20.32 -26.02 25.87
N ASN A 253 20.83 -24.81 26.05
CA ASN A 253 21.72 -24.17 25.08
C ASN A 253 23.13 -24.78 25.15
N LEU A 254 23.28 -25.95 24.53
CA LEU A 254 24.46 -26.81 24.63
C LEU A 254 25.79 -26.13 24.23
N PHE A 255 25.73 -25.09 23.40
CA PHE A 255 26.90 -24.41 22.84
C PHE A 255 27.06 -22.97 23.34
N ASN A 256 26.31 -22.56 24.37
CA ASN A 256 26.30 -21.19 24.91
C ASN A 256 26.15 -20.12 23.80
N LEU A 257 25.34 -20.42 22.79
CA LEU A 257 25.06 -19.48 21.71
C LEU A 257 24.15 -18.39 22.28
N SER A 258 24.62 -17.15 22.41
CA SER A 258 23.81 -16.08 22.99
C SER A 258 22.48 -15.91 22.24
N GLU A 259 21.36 -15.75 22.97
CA GLU A 259 20.07 -15.43 22.35
C GLU A 259 20.13 -14.16 21.50
N SER A 260 21.02 -13.22 21.81
CA SER A 260 21.28 -12.00 21.03
C SER A 260 21.96 -12.25 19.68
N LEU A 261 22.50 -13.45 19.42
CA LEU A 261 23.18 -13.75 18.17
C LEU A 261 22.21 -14.16 17.06
N TYR A 262 21.01 -14.65 17.34
CA TYR A 262 20.02 -15.08 16.34
C TYR A 262 18.61 -14.57 16.62
N LYS A 263 18.35 -13.97 17.79
CA LYS A 263 17.42 -12.86 17.85
C LYS A 263 18.13 -11.65 17.22
N SER A 264 17.40 -10.85 16.46
CA SER A 264 17.80 -9.48 16.16
C SER A 264 17.77 -8.66 17.46
N ASP A 265 18.68 -8.96 18.39
CA ASP A 265 18.94 -8.16 19.58
C ASP A 265 20.40 -7.74 19.52
N SER A 266 20.58 -6.58 18.91
CA SER A 266 21.70 -5.67 19.00
C SER A 266 22.14 -5.48 20.45
N SER A 267 23.02 -6.34 20.98
CA SER A 267 23.85 -6.03 22.15
C SER A 267 24.98 -7.04 22.34
N LEU A 268 26.19 -6.66 21.90
CA LEU A 268 27.44 -6.59 22.69
C LEU A 268 28.65 -6.37 21.77
N SER A 269 29.45 -5.35 22.08
CA SER A 269 30.89 -5.29 21.78
C SER A 269 31.65 -5.00 23.10
N PRO A 270 32.96 -5.28 23.20
CA PRO A 270 33.50 -6.06 24.30
C PRO A 270 34.15 -5.26 25.46
N LEU A 271 34.25 -6.00 26.58
CA LEU A 271 35.10 -5.85 27.77
C LEU A 271 34.60 -4.99 28.96
N ASP A 272 33.92 -5.72 29.84
CA ASP A 272 34.25 -5.91 31.27
C ASP A 272 33.85 -4.83 32.29
N ASN A 273 32.63 -4.94 32.83
CA ASN A 273 32.40 -5.40 34.21
C ASN A 273 30.91 -5.24 34.63
N SER A 274 30.27 -6.36 34.93
CA SER A 274 29.19 -6.52 35.93
C SER A 274 27.98 -5.56 35.91
N LYS A 275 26.91 -5.97 35.21
CA LYS A 275 25.49 -6.03 35.64
C LYS A 275 24.57 -6.07 34.41
N ASP A 276 23.52 -6.90 34.47
CA ASP A 276 22.44 -7.03 33.49
C ASP A 276 22.13 -5.73 32.73
N MET A 277 22.23 -5.72 31.39
CA MET A 277 21.73 -4.61 30.58
C MET A 277 20.90 -5.10 29.40
N HIS A 278 19.60 -4.99 29.61
CA HIS A 278 18.52 -4.92 28.62
C HIS A 278 18.89 -3.94 27.49
N GLN A 279 18.63 -4.30 26.22
CA GLN A 279 18.85 -3.41 25.08
C GLN A 279 17.94 -2.18 25.21
N LYS A 280 18.53 -0.98 25.21
CA LYS A 280 17.78 0.24 25.44
C LYS A 280 16.88 0.61 24.25
N ASN A 281 15.68 1.11 24.57
CA ASN A 281 14.67 1.47 23.58
C ASN A 281 14.36 2.97 23.63
N ILE A 282 14.29 3.59 22.45
CA ILE A 282 13.83 4.98 22.27
C ILE A 282 12.59 5.02 21.37
N LEU A 283 11.60 5.82 21.78
CA LEU A 283 10.48 6.22 20.93
C LEU A 283 10.68 7.67 20.46
N ILE A 284 10.71 7.90 19.16
CA ILE A 284 10.82 9.24 18.57
C ILE A 284 9.49 9.58 17.91
N CYS A 285 8.81 10.62 18.38
CA CYS A 285 7.53 11.05 17.83
C CYS A 285 7.71 12.32 17.01
N THR A 286 7.21 12.31 15.77
CA THR A 286 7.21 13.49 14.89
C THR A 286 5.99 13.47 14.00
N LEU A 287 5.55 14.64 13.54
CA LEU A 287 4.27 14.72 12.82
C LEU A 287 4.36 14.22 11.38
N TRP A 288 5.46 14.50 10.69
CA TRP A 288 5.66 14.09 9.30
C TRP A 288 7.08 13.60 9.04
N LEU A 289 7.19 12.66 8.10
CA LEU A 289 8.42 12.20 7.47
C LEU A 289 8.19 12.03 5.95
N ARG A 290 8.14 13.14 5.22
CA ARG A 290 7.89 13.21 3.77
C ARG A 290 8.91 14.01 2.98
N GLY A 291 9.90 14.64 3.61
CA GLY A 291 10.89 15.47 2.95
C GLY A 291 12.03 15.93 3.86
N PHE A 292 12.93 16.75 3.31
CA PHE A 292 14.12 17.23 4.03
C PHE A 292 13.86 18.59 4.71
N ARG A 293 12.94 18.62 5.68
CA ARG A 293 12.61 19.81 6.49
C ARG A 293 13.28 19.76 7.87
N GLY A 294 13.13 20.84 8.65
CA GLY A 294 13.79 21.02 9.94
C GLY A 294 13.60 19.86 10.92
N SER A 295 12.37 19.59 11.35
CA SER A 295 12.04 18.52 12.31
C SER A 295 12.27 17.13 11.73
N GLU A 296 12.01 16.92 10.44
CA GLU A 296 12.21 15.65 9.75
C GLU A 296 13.70 15.25 9.71
N ILE A 297 14.58 16.20 9.39
CA ILE A 297 16.04 15.97 9.39
C ILE A 297 16.57 15.78 10.81
N VAL A 298 16.09 16.55 11.80
CA VAL A 298 16.50 16.32 13.21
C VAL A 298 16.05 14.94 13.67
N THR A 299 14.84 14.51 13.33
CA THR A 299 14.34 13.16 13.61
C THR A 299 15.28 12.11 13.00
N TYR A 300 15.65 12.26 11.72
CA TYR A 300 16.57 11.34 11.05
C TYR A 300 17.94 11.28 11.72
N GLU A 301 18.52 12.42 12.07
CA GLU A 301 19.84 12.48 12.69
C GLU A 301 19.87 11.90 14.10
N VAL A 302 18.83 12.17 14.90
CA VAL A 302 18.67 11.57 16.23
C VAL A 302 18.47 10.06 16.10
N ALA A 303 17.58 9.60 15.22
CA ALA A 303 17.35 8.18 14.96
C ALA A 303 18.64 7.47 14.50
N SER A 304 19.36 8.06 13.54
CA SER A 304 20.63 7.54 13.03
C SER A 304 21.68 7.43 14.13
N TRP A 305 21.79 8.46 14.99
CA TRP A 305 22.75 8.42 16.10
C TRP A 305 22.41 7.32 17.11
N PHE A 306 21.15 7.20 17.53
CA PHE A 306 20.72 6.15 18.47
C PHE A 306 20.87 4.74 17.87
N ALA A 307 20.55 4.56 16.60
CA ALA A 307 20.76 3.31 15.88
C ALA A 307 22.25 2.93 15.84
N LYS A 308 23.16 3.90 15.57
CA LYS A 308 24.62 3.70 15.65
C LYS A 308 25.10 3.34 17.07
N GLN A 309 24.41 3.81 18.10
CA GLN A 309 24.65 3.42 19.50
C GLN A 309 23.94 2.11 19.90
N ASN A 310 23.38 1.38 18.94
CA ASN A 310 22.83 0.04 19.14
C ASN A 310 21.52 0.03 19.99
N TRP A 311 20.81 1.17 20.03
CA TRP A 311 19.46 1.27 20.60
C TRP A 311 18.41 0.77 19.61
N LYS A 312 17.29 0.25 20.13
CA LYS A 312 16.10 0.05 19.31
C LYS A 312 15.36 1.37 19.17
N VAL A 313 15.18 1.82 17.93
CA VAL A 313 14.57 3.10 17.61
C VAL A 313 13.20 2.85 17.00
N SER A 314 12.15 3.14 17.77
CA SER A 314 10.79 3.21 17.24
C SER A 314 10.48 4.65 16.91
N ILE A 315 9.94 4.91 15.73
CA ILE A 315 9.53 6.23 15.29
C ILE A 315 8.02 6.22 15.11
N PHE A 316 7.31 7.21 15.64
CA PHE A 316 5.88 7.36 15.45
C PHE A 316 5.59 8.64 14.67
N THR A 317 4.84 8.53 13.56
CA THR A 317 4.53 9.66 12.70
C THR A 317 3.21 9.55 11.94
N SER A 318 2.58 10.66 11.56
CA SER A 318 1.34 10.59 10.76
C SER A 318 1.57 10.21 9.29
N GLU A 319 2.68 10.68 8.70
CA GLU A 319 2.99 10.47 7.27
C GLU A 319 4.44 9.96 7.12
N PHE A 320 4.63 8.90 6.32
CA PHE A 320 5.95 8.34 6.01
C PHE A 320 6.08 8.12 4.50
N GLU A 321 6.76 9.05 3.82
CA GLU A 321 6.79 9.15 2.36
C GLU A 321 8.19 9.49 1.81
N ASP A 322 8.39 9.22 0.52
CA ASP A 322 9.59 9.60 -0.21
C ASP A 322 9.68 11.14 -0.36
N PRO A 323 10.89 11.73 -0.31
CA PRO A 323 12.19 11.05 -0.42
C PRO A 323 12.85 10.66 0.91
N ILE A 324 12.37 11.13 2.06
CA ILE A 324 13.07 10.87 3.34
C ILE A 324 12.86 9.43 3.84
N ALA A 325 11.75 8.77 3.47
CA ALA A 325 11.51 7.37 3.81
C ALA A 325 12.67 6.46 3.39
N GLN A 326 13.27 6.69 2.22
CA GLN A 326 14.41 5.92 1.73
C GLN A 326 15.64 6.04 2.65
N GLU A 327 15.87 7.23 3.22
CA GLU A 327 16.98 7.45 4.15
C GLU A 327 16.76 6.68 5.46
N PHE A 328 15.53 6.65 5.99
CA PHE A 328 15.20 5.87 7.19
C PHE A 328 15.30 4.35 6.96
N LEU A 329 14.82 3.86 5.81
CA LEU A 329 14.95 2.45 5.44
C LEU A 329 16.43 2.02 5.32
N ALA A 330 17.32 2.94 4.94
CA ALA A 330 18.76 2.70 4.88
C ALA A 330 19.45 2.63 6.25
N LEU A 331 18.79 3.02 7.36
CA LEU A 331 19.35 2.92 8.72
C LEU A 331 19.33 1.50 9.29
N GLY A 332 18.70 0.54 8.61
CA GLY A 332 18.66 -0.87 8.98
C GLY A 332 17.53 -1.24 9.95
N SER A 333 17.48 -2.51 10.36
CA SER A 333 16.35 -3.11 11.09
C SER A 333 16.14 -2.59 12.52
N ASN A 334 17.11 -1.86 13.07
CA ASN A 334 17.01 -1.27 14.42
C ASN A 334 16.14 -0.02 14.45
N VAL A 335 15.75 0.51 13.29
CA VAL A 335 14.83 1.64 13.16
C VAL A 335 13.52 1.13 12.56
N VAL A 336 12.43 1.28 13.30
CA VAL A 336 11.09 0.90 12.84
C VAL A 336 10.19 2.12 12.89
N VAL A 337 9.52 2.41 11.77
CA VAL A 337 8.58 3.53 11.67
C VAL A 337 7.16 2.99 11.78
N PHE A 338 6.42 3.54 12.72
CA PHE A 338 5.01 3.31 12.97
C PHE A 338 4.24 4.55 12.57
N THR A 339 3.02 4.34 12.10
CA THR A 339 2.10 5.42 11.79
C THR A 339 0.92 5.46 12.76
N ASP A 340 0.12 6.53 12.69
CA ASP A 340 -1.16 6.60 13.41
C ASP A 340 -2.03 5.33 13.19
N GLN A 341 -1.93 4.68 12.03
CA GLN A 341 -2.67 3.46 11.70
C GLN A 341 -2.12 2.21 12.40
N THR A 342 -0.85 2.21 12.77
CA THR A 342 -0.16 1.09 13.42
C THR A 342 0.18 1.40 14.89
N ASP A 343 -0.49 2.39 15.51
CA ASP A 343 -0.28 2.79 16.91
C ASP A 343 -0.42 1.58 17.87
N SER A 344 -1.38 0.69 17.61
CA SER A 344 -1.59 -0.51 18.43
C SER A 344 -0.39 -1.46 18.47
N GLU A 345 0.49 -1.44 17.46
CA GLU A 345 1.69 -2.28 17.40
C GLU A 345 2.79 -1.81 18.36
N LEU A 346 2.69 -0.57 18.87
CA LEU A 346 3.63 -0.01 19.85
C LEU A 346 3.35 -0.48 21.29
N ILE A 347 2.18 -1.07 21.57
CA ILE A 347 1.78 -1.42 22.95
C ILE A 347 2.82 -2.30 23.66
N ASP A 348 3.40 -3.25 22.93
CA ASP A 348 4.38 -4.20 23.47
C ASP A 348 5.75 -3.56 23.75
N ILE A 349 6.04 -2.38 23.17
CA ILE A 349 7.33 -1.70 23.37
C ILE A 349 7.35 -0.85 24.63
N TYR A 350 6.19 -0.30 25.05
CA TYR A 350 6.10 0.70 26.11
C TYR A 350 6.69 0.27 27.46
N PRO A 351 6.47 -0.96 27.97
CA PRO A 351 7.07 -1.39 29.24
C PRO A 351 8.61 -1.34 29.23
N ASN A 352 9.19 -1.43 28.03
CA ASN A 352 10.62 -1.50 27.80
C ASN A 352 11.21 -0.18 27.29
N LEU A 353 10.41 0.88 27.09
CA LEU A 353 10.91 2.19 26.64
C LEU A 353 11.77 2.85 27.71
N ASP A 354 12.95 3.34 27.35
CA ASP A 354 13.85 4.06 28.27
C ASP A 354 13.85 5.55 28.01
N PHE A 355 13.66 5.94 26.75
CA PHE A 355 13.74 7.32 26.30
C PHE A 355 12.63 7.62 25.30
N CYS A 356 12.08 8.83 25.35
CA CYS A 356 11.16 9.37 24.36
C CYS A 356 11.67 10.72 23.88
N TRP A 357 11.65 10.94 22.58
CA TRP A 357 12.00 12.20 21.92
C TRP A 357 10.79 12.69 21.11
N ILE A 358 10.26 13.87 21.43
CA ILE A 358 8.92 14.26 21.00
C ILE A 358 8.96 15.61 20.31
N HIS A 359 8.39 15.66 19.10
CA HIS A 359 8.14 16.88 18.34
C HIS A 359 6.64 17.18 18.27
N HIS A 360 6.29 18.48 18.21
CA HIS A 360 4.92 18.98 17.97
C HIS A 360 3.84 18.47 18.95
N GLN A 361 4.24 18.08 20.17
CA GLN A 361 3.36 17.41 21.16
C GLN A 361 2.61 16.18 20.61
N HIS A 362 3.09 15.60 19.52
CA HIS A 362 2.48 14.46 18.86
C HIS A 362 2.94 13.17 19.56
N LEU A 363 2.00 12.43 20.14
CA LEU A 363 2.24 11.21 20.89
C LEU A 363 1.23 10.12 20.47
N PRO A 364 1.61 8.84 20.50
CA PRO A 364 0.67 7.75 20.21
C PRO A 364 -0.44 7.71 21.27
N GLU A 365 -1.69 7.49 20.85
CA GLU A 365 -2.83 7.41 21.77
C GLU A 365 -2.66 6.24 22.74
N SER A 366 -2.20 5.11 22.22
CA SER A 366 -1.96 3.91 23.02
C SER A 366 -0.85 4.09 24.06
N PHE A 367 0.12 5.00 23.83
CA PHE A 367 1.15 5.33 24.80
C PHE A 367 0.58 6.15 25.98
N ILE A 368 -0.31 7.11 25.69
CA ILE A 368 -1.00 7.86 26.73
C ILE A 368 -1.87 6.93 27.57
N ASP A 369 -2.60 6.00 26.93
CA ASP A 369 -3.40 5.00 27.62
C ASP A 369 -2.52 4.10 28.50
N PHE A 370 -1.37 3.65 28.01
CA PHE A 370 -0.41 2.89 28.80
C PHE A 370 0.00 3.61 30.09
N LEU A 371 0.32 4.90 30.00
CA LEU A 371 0.67 5.72 31.18
C LEU A 371 -0.53 5.89 32.13
N ALA A 372 -1.73 6.11 31.59
CA ALA A 372 -2.97 6.24 32.36
C ALA A 372 -3.32 4.97 33.16
N HIS A 373 -2.97 3.80 32.62
CA HIS A 373 -3.21 2.50 33.25
C HIS A 373 -2.07 2.04 34.18
N GLY A 374 -1.26 2.97 34.67
CA GLY A 374 -0.19 2.69 35.64
C GLY A 374 1.12 2.24 35.01
N GLY A 375 1.27 2.40 33.68
CA GLY A 375 2.54 2.26 32.98
C GLY A 375 3.59 3.23 33.52
N LYS A 376 4.84 2.78 33.55
CA LYS A 376 5.95 3.62 34.03
C LYS A 376 6.48 4.49 32.90
N LYS A 377 6.47 5.81 33.11
CA LYS A 377 6.96 6.82 32.18
C LYS A 377 8.48 6.69 31.95
N PRO A 378 8.96 6.62 30.70
CA PRO A 378 10.37 6.72 30.37
C PRO A 378 10.91 8.15 30.55
N TRP A 379 12.18 8.38 30.26
CA TRP A 379 12.71 9.73 30.14
C TRP A 379 12.06 10.45 28.95
N MET A 380 11.42 11.60 29.17
CA MET A 380 10.65 12.33 28.15
C MET A 380 11.36 13.63 27.77
N THR A 381 11.76 13.73 26.51
CA THR A 381 12.39 14.91 25.91
C THR A 381 11.45 15.52 24.88
N PHE A 382 11.00 16.75 25.11
CA PHE A 382 10.23 17.53 24.12
C PHE A 382 11.17 18.47 23.39
N ASN A 383 11.09 18.60 22.07
CA ASN A 383 12.00 19.42 21.28
C ASN A 383 11.25 20.40 20.37
N HIS A 384 11.42 21.70 20.64
CA HIS A 384 10.78 22.80 19.93
C HIS A 384 11.74 23.52 18.98
N MET A 385 11.33 23.67 17.73
CA MET A 385 12.21 24.16 16.65
C MET A 385 11.84 25.54 16.12
N SER A 386 10.79 26.19 16.63
CA SER A 386 10.43 27.55 16.22
C SER A 386 9.54 28.25 17.24
N PRO A 387 9.72 29.55 17.49
CA PRO A 387 8.77 30.37 18.24
C PRO A 387 7.65 30.96 17.38
N TYR A 388 7.60 30.65 16.08
CA TYR A 388 6.63 31.23 15.13
C TYR A 388 5.77 30.20 14.41
N GLU A 389 6.24 28.95 14.36
CA GLU A 389 5.48 27.88 13.73
C GLU A 389 4.44 27.40 14.74
N GLN A 390 3.16 27.45 14.36
CA GLN A 390 2.07 27.15 15.30
C GLN A 390 2.13 25.70 15.79
N LEU A 391 2.64 24.79 14.97
CA LEU A 391 2.87 23.38 15.32
C LEU A 391 3.94 23.20 16.40
N GLU A 392 4.80 24.19 16.61
CA GLU A 392 5.85 24.17 17.62
C GLU A 392 5.39 24.81 18.94
N TYR A 393 4.17 25.32 19.02
CA TYR A 393 3.65 25.89 20.26
C TYR A 393 3.26 24.77 21.23
N PRO A 394 3.57 24.89 22.54
CA PRO A 394 3.11 23.94 23.54
C PRO A 394 1.63 24.19 23.84
N VAL A 395 0.74 23.80 22.91
CA VAL A 395 -0.71 24.04 22.97
C VAL A 395 -1.31 23.48 24.26
N VAL A 396 -0.85 22.31 24.68
CA VAL A 396 -1.23 21.69 25.96
C VAL A 396 -0.05 21.79 26.96
N SER A 397 0.41 23.02 27.23
CA SER A 397 1.62 23.27 28.02
C SER A 397 1.60 22.63 29.41
N ALA A 398 0.44 22.61 30.10
CA ALA A 398 0.33 21.97 31.41
C ALA A 398 0.60 20.46 31.37
N ALA A 399 0.19 19.77 30.30
CA ALA A 399 0.44 18.34 30.13
C ALA A 399 1.91 18.07 29.82
N GLU A 400 2.49 18.87 28.91
CA GLU A 400 3.90 18.79 28.58
C GLU A 400 4.79 19.06 29.80
N GLU A 401 4.48 20.08 30.60
CA GLU A 401 5.25 20.43 31.78
C GLU A 401 5.32 19.28 32.80
N LYS A 402 4.22 18.54 32.94
CA LYS A 402 4.10 17.35 33.78
C LYS A 402 4.84 16.14 33.20
N LEU A 403 4.78 15.94 31.88
CA LEU A 403 5.40 14.80 31.21
C LEU A 403 6.90 14.97 31.01
N ALA A 404 7.37 16.17 30.68
CA ALA A 404 8.74 16.45 30.29
C ALA A 404 9.71 16.32 31.48
N ASP A 405 10.76 15.52 31.28
CA ASP A 405 11.95 15.58 32.13
C ASP A 405 12.91 16.67 31.62
N ILE A 406 12.90 16.93 30.30
CA ILE A 406 13.65 18.01 29.67
C ILE A 406 12.90 18.57 28.45
N ILE A 407 13.00 19.88 28.25
CA ILE A 407 12.43 20.60 27.10
C ILE A 407 13.60 21.24 26.35
N LEU A 408 13.71 20.95 25.06
CA LEU A 408 14.77 21.42 24.19
C LEU A 408 14.25 22.48 23.25
N CYS A 409 15.11 23.44 22.91
CA CYS A 409 14.77 24.48 21.97
C CYS A 409 15.97 24.88 21.10
N ASN A 410 15.71 25.16 19.83
CA ASN A 410 16.75 25.41 18.84
C ASN A 410 17.50 26.74 18.96
N SER A 411 17.01 27.69 19.77
CA SER A 411 17.64 29.01 19.89
C SER A 411 17.24 29.72 21.17
N GLN A 412 18.01 30.76 21.52
CA GLN A 412 17.71 31.60 22.66
C GLN A 412 16.36 32.33 22.51
N GLU A 413 16.01 32.73 21.29
CA GLU A 413 14.70 33.32 21.01
C GLU A 413 13.55 32.36 21.32
N THR A 414 13.66 31.10 20.87
CA THR A 414 12.67 30.07 21.18
C THR A 414 12.58 29.84 22.68
N LEU A 415 13.72 29.79 23.37
CA LEU A 415 13.79 29.66 24.82
C LEU A 415 13.02 30.77 25.53
N ASP A 416 13.25 32.02 25.13
CA ASP A 416 12.62 33.19 25.75
C ASP A 416 11.10 33.20 25.57
N VAL A 417 10.59 32.66 24.46
CA VAL A 417 9.16 32.44 24.24
C VAL A 417 8.62 31.32 25.12
N LEU A 418 9.30 30.18 25.19
CA LEU A 418 8.87 29.01 25.98
C LEU A 418 8.83 29.29 27.49
N ARG A 419 9.65 30.22 28.00
CA ARG A 419 9.58 30.69 29.39
C ARG A 419 8.21 31.27 29.78
N ASN A 420 7.45 31.77 28.82
CA ASN A 420 6.10 32.28 29.08
C ASN A 420 5.07 31.16 29.28
N TYR A 421 5.37 29.95 28.80
CA TYR A 421 4.51 28.77 28.90
C TYR A 421 4.85 27.88 30.10
N PHE A 422 6.14 27.83 30.48
CA PHE A 422 6.66 26.93 31.52
C PHE A 422 7.33 27.72 32.65
N SER A 423 6.59 28.62 33.29
CA SER A 423 7.15 29.52 34.31
C SER A 423 7.70 28.78 35.54
N ASP A 424 7.12 27.62 35.88
CA ASP A 424 7.47 26.85 37.07
C ASP A 424 8.52 25.76 36.79
N SER A 425 8.83 25.51 35.52
CA SER A 425 9.78 24.48 35.04
C SER A 425 10.87 25.04 34.12
N ILE A 426 11.25 26.32 34.29
CA ILE A 426 12.27 27.00 33.46
C ILE A 426 13.61 26.24 33.48
N ASP A 427 13.95 25.58 34.58
CA ASP A 427 15.17 24.80 34.74
C ASP A 427 15.21 23.57 33.81
N LYS A 428 14.05 23.05 33.38
CA LYS A 428 13.93 21.97 32.41
C LYS A 428 14.22 22.41 30.97
N ILE A 429 14.18 23.70 30.66
CA ILE A 429 14.39 24.20 29.29
C ILE A 429 15.87 24.33 28.99
N LYS A 430 16.36 23.65 27.94
CA LYS A 430 17.76 23.67 27.48
C LYS A 430 17.87 24.01 26.00
N LEU A 431 19.00 24.58 25.62
CA LEU A 431 19.33 24.85 24.22
C LEU A 431 19.79 23.56 23.53
N PHE A 432 19.23 23.31 22.33
CA PHE A 432 19.62 22.26 21.41
C PHE A 432 19.69 22.86 19.99
N GLN A 433 20.77 23.60 19.73
CA GLN A 433 20.81 24.59 18.65
C GLN A 433 21.06 24.00 17.25
N ASN A 434 20.17 23.10 16.82
CA ASN A 434 20.26 22.39 15.54
C ASN A 434 21.63 21.76 15.29
N PRO A 435 22.21 21.02 16.26
CA PRO A 435 23.56 20.51 16.13
C PRO A 435 23.70 19.58 14.92
N ALA A 436 24.89 19.58 14.32
CA ALA A 436 25.25 18.81 13.13
C ALA A 436 25.88 17.44 13.51
N PRO A 437 25.65 16.38 12.71
CA PRO A 437 26.31 15.09 12.86
C PRO A 437 27.84 15.17 12.80
N VAL A 438 28.51 14.23 13.46
CA VAL A 438 29.98 14.17 13.53
C VAL A 438 30.64 14.08 12.15
N ASP A 439 29.99 13.41 11.21
CA ASP A 439 30.46 13.24 9.83
C ASP A 439 30.71 14.59 9.10
N PHE A 440 30.00 15.67 9.47
CA PHE A 440 30.28 17.02 8.93
C PHE A 440 31.57 17.62 9.49
N TYR A 441 31.92 17.31 10.75
CA TYR A 441 33.16 17.79 11.36
C TYR A 441 34.37 16.99 10.87
N GLU A 442 34.21 15.68 10.65
CA GLU A 442 35.24 14.81 10.09
C GLU A 442 35.59 15.21 8.65
N ALA A 443 34.56 15.48 7.83
CA ALA A 443 34.74 15.93 6.44
C ALA A 443 35.48 17.28 6.31
N ALA A 444 35.52 18.10 7.37
CA ALA A 444 36.29 19.34 7.39
C ALA A 444 37.81 19.07 7.37
N GLN A 445 38.25 17.93 7.91
CA GLN A 445 39.66 17.58 8.05
C GLN A 445 40.26 17.01 6.75
N GLU A 446 39.41 16.53 5.84
CA GLU A 446 39.82 15.77 4.65
C GLU A 446 39.86 16.62 3.35
N CYS A 447 39.41 17.88 3.37
CA CYS A 447 39.14 18.64 2.15
C CYS A 447 40.11 19.81 1.88
N ASP A 448 40.95 19.67 0.85
CA ASP A 448 41.85 20.73 0.32
C ASP A 448 41.10 21.98 -0.21
N ARG A 449 39.81 21.86 -0.58
CA ARG A 449 39.01 22.96 -1.18
C ARG A 449 38.46 23.96 -0.17
N THR A 450 38.63 23.74 1.13
CA THR A 450 38.32 24.75 2.16
C THR A 450 39.26 25.98 2.06
N HIS A 451 40.29 25.90 1.21
CA HIS A 451 41.35 26.90 1.04
C HIS A 451 41.31 27.70 -0.28
N SER A 452 40.25 27.62 -1.09
CA SER A 452 40.17 28.39 -2.36
C SER A 452 40.26 29.90 -2.11
N GLU A 453 41.23 30.58 -2.75
CA GLU A 453 41.37 32.05 -2.68
C GLU A 453 40.40 32.80 -3.59
N ARG A 454 39.66 32.07 -4.44
CA ARG A 454 38.71 32.66 -5.38
C ARG A 454 37.35 32.01 -5.27
N LEU A 455 36.31 32.83 -5.18
CA LEU A 455 34.93 32.39 -5.30
C LEU A 455 34.66 31.91 -6.73
N SER A 456 34.32 30.63 -6.88
CA SER A 456 34.04 30.01 -8.18
C SER A 456 32.75 29.20 -8.19
N ARG A 457 32.32 28.68 -7.03
CA ARG A 457 31.13 27.83 -6.90
C ARG A 457 30.34 28.18 -5.65
N VAL A 458 29.08 28.51 -5.82
CA VAL A 458 28.13 28.82 -4.73
C VAL A 458 26.96 27.87 -4.81
N VAL A 459 26.50 27.41 -3.66
CA VAL A 459 25.23 26.69 -3.54
C VAL A 459 24.23 27.49 -2.73
N ILE A 460 22.99 27.54 -3.22
CA ILE A 460 21.85 28.14 -2.55
C ILE A 460 20.98 27.00 -2.05
N VAL A 461 20.87 26.86 -0.73
CA VAL A 461 20.05 25.83 -0.08
C VAL A 461 18.82 26.51 0.52
N SER A 462 17.70 26.43 -0.19
CA SER A 462 16.46 27.09 0.23
C SER A 462 15.24 26.46 -0.43
N ASN A 463 14.22 26.18 0.37
CA ASN A 463 12.92 25.70 -0.12
C ASN A 463 12.04 26.82 -0.69
N HIS A 464 12.35 28.09 -0.41
CA HIS A 464 11.55 29.26 -0.77
C HIS A 464 12.43 30.41 -1.27
N SER A 465 13.15 30.18 -2.36
CA SER A 465 14.16 31.14 -2.85
C SER A 465 13.49 32.43 -3.37
N PRO A 466 13.70 33.60 -2.74
CA PRO A 466 13.03 34.83 -3.13
C PRO A 466 13.58 35.41 -4.45
N ALA A 467 12.84 36.33 -5.07
CA ALA A 467 13.16 36.85 -6.41
C ALA A 467 14.52 37.56 -6.45
N GLU A 468 14.83 38.37 -5.45
CA GLU A 468 16.11 39.06 -5.30
C GLU A 468 17.30 38.09 -5.21
N LEU A 469 17.11 36.90 -4.64
CA LEU A 469 18.16 35.89 -4.53
C LEU A 469 18.39 35.19 -5.88
N LYS A 470 17.34 34.98 -6.67
CA LYS A 470 17.42 34.48 -8.05
C LYS A 470 18.09 35.51 -8.98
N GLU A 471 17.83 36.79 -8.77
CA GLU A 471 18.52 37.89 -9.44
C GLU A 471 20.02 37.90 -9.10
N ALA A 472 20.36 37.83 -7.80
CA ALA A 472 21.75 37.74 -7.35
C ALA A 472 22.49 36.55 -7.97
N ALA A 473 21.85 35.37 -8.03
CA ALA A 473 22.42 34.19 -8.69
C ALA A 473 22.75 34.45 -10.18
N SER A 474 21.88 35.17 -10.89
CA SER A 474 22.10 35.55 -12.29
C SER A 474 23.28 36.53 -12.44
N LEU A 475 23.45 37.45 -11.49
CA LEU A 475 24.57 38.40 -11.46
C LEU A 475 25.91 37.71 -11.11
N LEU A 476 25.90 36.75 -10.19
CA LEU A 476 27.06 35.91 -9.86
C LEU A 476 27.51 35.08 -11.07
N GLN A 477 26.57 34.49 -11.81
CA GLN A 477 26.86 33.76 -13.05
C GLN A 477 27.52 34.65 -14.11
N LYS A 478 27.07 35.91 -14.27
CA LYS A 478 27.73 36.89 -15.15
C LYS A 478 29.17 37.20 -14.73
N ASN A 479 29.50 37.02 -13.45
CA ASN A 479 30.85 37.17 -12.91
C ASN A 479 31.66 35.85 -12.91
N ASN A 480 31.24 34.84 -13.69
CA ASN A 480 31.87 33.52 -13.80
C ASN A 480 31.87 32.71 -12.49
N VAL A 481 30.89 32.91 -11.62
CA VAL A 481 30.65 32.06 -10.45
C VAL A 481 29.55 31.06 -10.80
N LEU A 482 29.84 29.76 -10.69
CA LEU A 482 28.83 28.72 -10.84
C LEU A 482 27.89 28.77 -9.64
N VAL A 483 26.58 28.88 -9.88
CA VAL A 483 25.56 28.88 -8.83
C VAL A 483 24.63 27.69 -9.02
N ASN A 484 24.53 26.84 -7.99
CA ASN A 484 23.59 25.73 -7.94
C ASN A 484 22.52 25.97 -6.87
N PHE A 485 21.32 25.45 -7.09
CA PHE A 485 20.23 25.53 -6.14
C PHE A 485 19.85 24.13 -5.63
N ILE A 486 19.53 24.02 -4.35
CA ILE A 486 18.99 22.83 -3.68
C ILE A 486 17.73 23.27 -2.91
N GLY A 487 16.62 22.57 -3.13
CA GLY A 487 15.34 22.86 -2.49
C GLY A 487 14.15 22.63 -3.40
N THR A 488 12.95 22.65 -2.81
CA THR A 488 11.68 22.29 -3.47
C THR A 488 11.36 23.12 -4.71
N ASP A 489 11.70 24.41 -4.72
CA ASP A 489 11.43 25.35 -5.82
C ASP A 489 12.15 25.01 -7.15
N GLN A 490 13.14 24.12 -7.12
CA GLN A 490 14.05 23.86 -8.25
C GLN A 490 14.08 22.39 -8.68
N HIS A 491 13.12 21.58 -8.18
CA HIS A 491 13.00 20.14 -8.47
C HIS A 491 14.25 19.28 -8.13
N LEU A 492 15.18 19.81 -7.32
CA LEU A 492 16.32 19.06 -6.78
C LEU A 492 16.17 18.97 -5.26
N THR A 493 15.41 17.97 -4.83
CA THR A 493 15.14 17.68 -3.42
C THR A 493 16.06 16.55 -2.95
N VAL A 494 17.24 16.91 -2.44
CA VAL A 494 18.24 15.95 -1.93
C VAL A 494 18.63 16.30 -0.51
N ARG A 495 18.99 15.29 0.30
CA ARG A 495 19.53 15.52 1.63
C ARG A 495 20.88 16.22 1.53
N VAL A 496 21.07 17.27 2.32
CA VAL A 496 22.36 17.97 2.41
C VAL A 496 23.33 17.06 3.15
N THR A 497 24.43 16.68 2.49
CA THR A 497 25.49 15.83 3.04
C THR A 497 26.83 16.58 3.06
N PRO A 498 27.82 16.14 3.86
CA PRO A 498 29.15 16.74 3.86
C PRO A 498 29.79 16.72 2.46
N ASN A 499 29.69 15.59 1.76
CA ASN A 499 30.20 15.41 0.40
C ASN A 499 29.58 16.39 -0.60
N LEU A 500 28.28 16.68 -0.46
CA LEU A 500 27.60 17.64 -1.33
C LEU A 500 28.13 19.05 -1.14
N LEU A 501 28.18 19.52 0.11
CA LEU A 501 28.61 20.89 0.43
C LEU A 501 30.09 21.13 0.13
N ASN A 502 30.95 20.10 0.24
CA ASN A 502 32.37 20.20 -0.08
C ASN A 502 32.66 20.56 -1.56
N ASN A 503 31.68 20.41 -2.46
CA ASN A 503 31.81 20.81 -3.86
C ASN A 503 31.75 22.32 -4.10
N TYR A 504 31.41 23.11 -3.07
CA TYR A 504 31.17 24.54 -3.17
C TYR A 504 32.13 25.36 -2.31
N ASP A 505 32.35 26.62 -2.70
CA ASP A 505 33.22 27.57 -2.03
C ASP A 505 32.48 28.35 -0.94
N ALA A 506 31.19 28.62 -1.13
CA ALA A 506 30.32 29.28 -0.17
C ALA A 506 28.88 28.72 -0.26
N VAL A 507 28.15 28.83 0.85
CA VAL A 507 26.76 28.35 0.98
C VAL A 507 25.86 29.53 1.35
N ILE A 508 24.78 29.72 0.60
CA ILE A 508 23.71 30.67 0.92
C ILE A 508 22.54 29.88 1.49
N THR A 509 22.18 30.15 2.75
CA THR A 509 21.15 29.38 3.47
C THR A 509 20.73 30.08 4.75
N ILE A 510 19.67 29.56 5.38
CA ILE A 510 19.26 29.87 6.76
C ILE A 510 19.10 28.60 7.60
N GLY A 511 18.92 28.74 8.91
CA GLY A 511 18.55 27.64 9.82
C GLY A 511 19.60 26.52 9.90
N LYS A 512 19.16 25.26 9.99
CA LYS A 512 20.01 24.09 10.30
C LYS A 512 21.20 23.88 9.35
N THR A 513 21.06 24.22 8.08
CA THR A 513 22.16 24.11 7.09
C THR A 513 23.34 25.03 7.44
N VAL A 514 23.11 26.09 8.20
CA VAL A 514 24.18 26.97 8.70
C VAL A 514 25.13 26.17 9.60
N GLN A 515 24.61 25.36 10.52
CA GLN A 515 25.43 24.51 11.38
C GLN A 515 26.22 23.48 10.57
N TYR A 516 25.64 22.92 9.49
CA TYR A 516 26.39 22.05 8.57
C TYR A 516 27.57 22.78 7.95
N GLY A 517 27.35 23.96 7.39
CA GLY A 517 28.42 24.73 6.76
C GLY A 517 29.50 25.20 7.75
N LEU A 518 29.11 25.57 8.97
CA LEU A 518 30.06 25.87 10.05
C LEU A 518 30.90 24.66 10.44
N ALA A 519 30.30 23.47 10.52
CA ALA A 519 31.00 22.22 10.84
C ALA A 519 32.06 21.86 9.79
N ILE A 520 31.75 22.01 8.49
CA ILE A 520 32.71 21.82 7.39
C ILE A 520 33.58 23.06 7.09
N LYS A 521 33.50 24.11 7.91
CA LYS A 521 34.28 25.35 7.78
C LYS A 521 34.09 26.09 6.43
N LYS A 522 32.87 26.11 5.89
CA LYS A 522 32.52 26.86 4.67
C LYS A 522 31.91 28.24 5.00
N PRO A 523 32.27 29.30 4.26
CA PRO A 523 31.61 30.60 4.34
C PRO A 523 30.09 30.48 4.17
N ILE A 524 29.35 31.01 5.13
CA ILE A 524 27.89 31.00 5.15
C ILE A 524 27.35 32.42 4.94
N TYR A 525 26.51 32.59 3.91
CA TYR A 525 25.76 33.81 3.66
C TYR A 525 24.30 33.60 4.10
N ILE A 526 23.88 34.30 5.16
CA ILE A 526 22.52 34.23 5.71
C ILE A 526 21.59 35.06 4.84
N TYR A 527 20.72 34.38 4.08
CA TYR A 527 19.67 35.03 3.29
C TYR A 527 18.60 34.04 2.81
N ASP A 528 17.31 34.40 2.96
CA ASP A 528 16.15 33.66 2.43
C ASP A 528 14.93 34.62 2.33
N HIS A 529 13.70 34.11 2.30
CA HIS A 529 12.44 34.86 2.17
C HIS A 529 12.23 35.97 3.21
N PHE A 530 12.85 35.85 4.39
CA PHE A 530 12.83 36.88 5.44
C PHE A 530 13.86 38.01 5.24
N GLY A 531 14.74 37.92 4.25
CA GLY A 531 15.94 38.76 4.14
C GLY A 531 17.15 38.10 4.78
N GLY A 532 18.16 38.88 5.16
CA GLY A 532 19.34 38.31 5.81
C GLY A 532 20.50 39.27 6.03
N SER A 533 21.36 38.91 6.99
CA SER A 533 22.50 39.70 7.45
C SER A 533 23.71 39.65 6.50
N GLY A 534 23.70 38.75 5.52
CA GLY A 534 24.83 38.52 4.62
C GLY A 534 25.80 37.48 5.18
N TYR A 535 27.11 37.59 4.87
CA TYR A 535 28.08 36.63 5.39
C TYR A 535 28.17 36.67 6.91
N LEU A 536 28.26 35.49 7.53
CA LEU A 536 28.61 35.39 8.94
C LEU A 536 30.01 35.94 9.18
N SER A 537 30.12 36.78 10.19
CA SER A 537 31.34 37.42 10.65
C SER A 537 31.37 37.45 12.17
N LYS A 538 32.49 37.87 12.75
CA LYS A 538 32.62 38.02 14.20
C LYS A 538 31.58 38.97 14.79
N ASP A 539 31.15 39.97 14.02
CA ASP A 539 30.29 41.06 14.50
C ASP A 539 28.81 40.67 14.51
N ASN A 540 28.37 39.82 13.56
CA ASN A 540 26.96 39.45 13.42
C ASN A 540 26.64 38.02 13.90
N PHE A 541 27.64 37.20 14.26
CA PHE A 541 27.44 35.79 14.56
C PHE A 541 26.52 35.55 15.78
N GLN A 542 26.73 36.27 16.89
CA GLN A 542 25.94 36.09 18.11
C GLN A 542 24.48 36.47 17.93
N GLU A 543 24.22 37.56 17.20
CA GLU A 543 22.86 38.01 16.88
C GLU A 543 22.17 37.00 15.98
N ASN A 544 22.84 36.54 14.92
CA ASN A 544 22.28 35.51 14.04
C ASN A 544 22.03 34.21 14.81
N GLU A 545 22.91 33.81 15.71
CA GLU A 545 22.73 32.64 16.57
C GLU A 545 21.48 32.75 17.47
N TYR A 546 21.25 33.92 18.09
CA TYR A 546 20.06 34.16 18.91
C TYR A 546 18.77 33.90 18.13
N TYR A 547 18.73 34.34 16.87
CA TYR A 547 17.60 34.19 15.95
C TYR A 547 17.64 32.90 15.08
N ASN A 548 18.32 31.84 15.53
CA ASN A 548 18.46 30.56 14.81
C ASN A 548 18.95 30.70 13.35
N PHE A 549 19.79 31.70 13.07
CA PHE A 549 20.32 32.00 11.74
C PHE A 549 19.24 32.11 10.65
N SER A 550 18.07 32.65 11.01
CA SER A 550 16.87 32.67 10.15
C SER A 550 16.79 33.85 9.19
N GLY A 551 17.66 34.86 9.36
CA GLY A 551 17.62 36.11 8.59
C GLY A 551 16.52 37.11 9.02
N ARG A 552 15.56 36.69 9.85
CA ARG A 552 14.30 37.43 10.14
C ARG A 552 14.41 38.78 10.86
N HIS A 553 15.55 39.07 11.46
CA HIS A 553 15.81 40.34 12.14
C HIS A 553 16.47 41.39 11.21
N ASN A 554 16.63 41.09 9.92
CA ASN A 554 17.32 41.96 8.96
C ASN A 554 16.38 42.47 7.87
N GLU A 555 16.75 43.58 7.24
CA GLU A 555 16.06 44.11 6.07
C GLU A 555 16.35 43.27 4.81
N LYS A 556 15.44 43.36 3.84
CA LYS A 556 15.65 42.79 2.50
C LYS A 556 16.65 43.63 1.71
N LYS A 557 17.46 42.95 0.90
CA LYS A 557 18.47 43.52 0.00
C LYS A 557 18.05 43.33 -1.46
N THR A 558 18.58 44.16 -2.35
CA THR A 558 18.44 43.98 -3.81
C THR A 558 19.34 42.87 -4.32
N GLY A 559 19.03 42.30 -5.49
CA GLY A 559 19.87 41.26 -6.09
C GLY A 559 21.30 41.74 -6.35
N GLU A 560 21.48 43.01 -6.72
CA GLU A 560 22.79 43.65 -6.88
C GLU A 560 23.57 43.69 -5.57
N GLN A 561 22.94 44.18 -4.48
CA GLN A 561 23.59 44.23 -3.17
C GLN A 561 24.03 42.85 -2.70
N ILE A 562 23.18 41.83 -2.88
CA ILE A 562 23.49 40.45 -2.50
C ILE A 562 24.68 39.93 -3.31
N ALA A 563 24.67 40.09 -4.64
CA ALA A 563 25.76 39.62 -5.50
C ALA A 563 27.10 40.34 -5.18
N ASP A 564 27.05 41.65 -4.96
CA ASP A 564 28.22 42.47 -4.63
C ASP A 564 28.82 42.07 -3.28
N GLU A 565 27.99 41.86 -2.24
CA GLU A 565 28.44 41.40 -0.93
C GLU A 565 29.05 39.99 -1.00
N ILE A 566 28.44 39.08 -1.76
CA ILE A 566 28.93 37.70 -1.94
C ILE A 566 30.33 37.69 -2.57
N ILE A 567 30.58 38.54 -3.56
CA ILE A 567 31.89 38.61 -4.22
C ILE A 567 32.90 39.33 -3.34
N THR A 568 32.53 40.50 -2.81
CA THR A 568 33.46 41.43 -2.15
C THR A 568 33.91 40.91 -0.79
N ASN A 569 33.01 40.29 -0.02
CA ASN A 569 33.26 39.93 1.37
C ASN A 569 33.62 38.44 1.56
N TYR A 570 33.78 37.68 0.47
CA TYR A 570 34.07 36.24 0.52
C TYR A 570 35.32 35.89 1.33
N LEU A 571 36.42 36.62 1.14
CA LEU A 571 37.69 36.33 1.81
C LEU A 571 37.60 36.58 3.32
N ASP A 572 36.90 37.62 3.73
CA ASP A 572 36.69 37.91 5.15
C ASP A 572 35.81 36.84 5.81
N ALA A 573 34.75 36.41 5.13
CA ALA A 573 33.89 35.33 5.59
C ALA A 573 34.64 34.00 5.72
N ARG A 574 35.52 33.70 4.76
CA ARG A 574 36.43 32.53 4.81
C ARG A 574 37.38 32.60 6.00
N ASN A 575 38.05 33.73 6.19
CA ASN A 575 38.94 33.92 7.34
C ASN A 575 38.18 33.76 8.66
N PHE A 576 36.95 34.27 8.74
CA PHE A 576 36.12 34.10 9.92
C PHE A 576 35.86 32.62 10.25
N VAL A 577 35.33 31.83 9.31
CA VAL A 577 34.99 30.41 9.57
C VAL A 577 36.23 29.55 9.84
N GLN A 578 37.37 29.86 9.21
CA GLN A 578 38.64 29.16 9.46
C GLN A 578 39.19 29.42 10.87
N ASN A 579 38.91 30.59 11.46
CA ASN A 579 39.36 30.94 12.80
C ASN A 579 38.40 30.51 13.92
N LEU A 580 37.25 29.92 13.60
CA LEU A 580 36.35 29.36 14.61
C LEU A 580 37.02 28.14 15.27
N SER A 581 37.17 28.16 16.60
CA SER A 581 37.74 27.02 17.32
C SER A 581 36.74 25.85 17.40
N ASN A 582 37.25 24.64 17.62
CA ASN A 582 36.38 23.47 17.86
C ASN A 582 35.53 23.66 19.14
N ASP A 583 36.06 24.33 20.16
CA ASP A 583 35.30 24.68 21.37
C ASP A 583 34.11 25.61 21.06
N GLN A 584 34.31 26.57 20.15
CA GLN A 584 33.24 27.45 19.68
C GLN A 584 32.20 26.73 18.82
N LEU A 585 32.46 25.52 18.34
CA LEU A 585 31.47 24.74 17.56
C LEU A 585 30.93 23.54 18.33
N LYS A 586 31.49 23.20 19.49
CA LYS A 586 31.11 22.03 20.29
C LYS A 586 29.61 21.96 20.61
N ARG A 587 28.96 23.11 20.83
CA ARG A 587 27.50 23.19 21.07
C ARG A 587 26.64 22.83 19.85
N PHE A 588 27.23 22.88 18.66
CA PHE A 588 26.63 22.43 17.40
C PHE A 588 27.09 21.03 17.01
N LEU A 589 27.71 20.25 17.89
CA LEU A 589 28.07 18.86 17.62
C LEU A 589 27.02 17.92 18.22
N LEU A 590 26.30 17.19 17.37
CA LEU A 590 25.14 16.38 17.76
C LEU A 590 25.52 15.31 18.78
N ASN A 591 26.65 14.63 18.55
CA ASN A 591 27.15 13.60 19.44
C ASN A 591 27.29 14.09 20.88
N ASP A 592 27.91 15.25 21.08
CA ASP A 592 28.14 15.80 22.41
C ASP A 592 26.84 16.23 23.08
N GLN A 593 25.92 16.83 22.34
CA GLN A 593 24.61 17.23 22.88
C GLN A 593 23.79 16.00 23.31
N LEU A 594 23.76 14.94 22.51
CA LEU A 594 23.05 13.71 22.84
C LEU A 594 23.71 12.95 24.02
N LEU A 595 25.04 12.94 24.11
CA LEU A 595 25.74 12.37 25.26
C LEU A 595 25.46 13.13 26.57
N ILE A 596 25.35 14.46 26.52
CA ILE A 596 24.95 15.27 27.68
C ILE A 596 23.56 14.87 28.15
N LEU A 597 22.61 14.71 27.22
CA LEU A 597 21.24 14.27 27.54
C LEU A 597 21.21 12.85 28.12
N LEU A 598 21.94 11.91 27.52
CA LEU A 598 22.02 10.55 28.04
C LEU A 598 22.60 10.50 29.45
N ASN A 599 23.66 11.26 29.72
CA ASN A 599 24.25 11.36 31.05
C ASN A 599 23.28 11.94 32.08
N GLN A 600 22.45 12.92 31.70
CA GLN A 600 21.40 13.44 32.59
C GLN A 600 20.31 12.40 32.87
N SER A 601 20.03 11.52 31.91
CA SER A 601 19.03 10.45 32.05
C SER A 601 19.57 9.17 32.70
N ALA A 602 20.88 9.06 32.95
CA ALA A 602 21.54 7.79 33.32
C ALA A 602 21.00 7.19 34.63
N ASP A 603 20.68 8.04 35.62
CA ASP A 603 20.15 7.62 36.92
C ASP A 603 18.61 7.73 37.00
N TYR A 604 17.94 7.97 35.88
CA TYR A 604 16.49 8.13 35.85
C TYR A 604 15.78 6.80 36.15
N GLN A 605 14.92 6.82 37.15
CA GLN A 605 14.03 5.71 37.46
C GLN A 605 12.64 5.99 36.91
N LYS A 606 12.12 5.09 36.07
CA LYS A 606 10.79 5.21 35.45
C LYS A 606 9.72 5.35 36.53
N LYS A 607 8.86 6.37 36.41
CA LYS A 607 7.87 6.75 37.43
C LYS A 607 6.45 6.47 36.94
N ILE A 608 5.57 6.09 37.86
CA ILE A 608 4.13 6.09 37.57
C ILE A 608 3.64 7.53 37.69
N ILE A 609 2.81 7.95 36.76
CA ILE A 609 2.21 9.29 36.76
C ILE A 609 1.09 9.34 37.82
N PRO A 610 1.00 10.40 38.65
CA PRO A 610 -0.08 10.57 39.61
C PRO A 610 -1.45 10.62 38.95
N ALA A 611 -2.47 10.07 39.62
CA ALA A 611 -3.81 10.01 39.04
C ALA A 611 -4.45 11.38 38.83
N GLU A 612 -4.09 12.37 39.67
CA GLU A 612 -4.52 13.75 39.51
C GLU A 612 -4.01 14.43 38.22
N ASP A 613 -2.95 13.92 37.60
CA ASP A 613 -2.34 14.50 36.40
C ASP A 613 -2.92 13.95 35.09
N PHE A 614 -3.75 12.90 35.15
CA PHE A 614 -4.26 12.23 33.96
C PHE A 614 -5.21 13.10 33.15
N PHE A 615 -5.94 14.02 33.78
CA PHE A 615 -6.85 14.90 33.04
C PHE A 615 -6.08 15.79 32.05
N GLU A 616 -4.98 16.43 32.47
CA GLU A 616 -4.18 17.24 31.56
C GLU A 616 -3.44 16.38 30.54
N ILE A 617 -2.94 15.21 30.94
CA ILE A 617 -2.27 14.29 30.01
C ILE A 617 -3.24 13.79 28.93
N ASP A 618 -4.50 13.50 29.25
CA ASP A 618 -5.50 13.08 28.27
C ASP A 618 -5.84 14.21 27.26
N LEU A 619 -5.65 15.49 27.62
CA LEU A 619 -5.76 16.60 26.66
C LEU A 619 -4.67 16.53 25.58
N ILE A 620 -3.47 16.03 25.89
CA ILE A 620 -2.41 15.84 24.88
C ILE A 620 -2.80 14.75 23.88
N LYS A 621 -3.51 13.71 24.34
CA LYS A 621 -4.07 12.65 23.50
C LYS A 621 -5.08 13.22 22.51
N ALA A 622 -6.04 14.01 23.01
CA ALA A 622 -7.03 14.68 22.19
C ALA A 622 -6.39 15.67 21.19
N TYR A 623 -5.36 16.40 21.60
CA TYR A 623 -4.60 17.28 20.71
C TYR A 623 -3.90 16.49 19.60
N SER A 624 -3.15 15.45 19.95
CA SER A 624 -2.42 14.59 19.00
C SER A 624 -3.36 13.99 17.95
N ARG A 625 -4.50 13.44 18.38
CA ARG A 625 -5.54 12.89 17.51
C ARG A 625 -6.10 13.93 16.53
N ASN A 626 -6.44 15.12 17.03
CA ASN A 626 -7.01 16.17 16.21
C ASN A 626 -5.98 16.74 15.22
N LEU A 627 -4.70 16.78 15.62
CA LEU A 627 -3.61 17.24 14.78
C LEU A 627 -3.40 16.30 13.59
N SER A 628 -3.34 14.97 13.81
CA SER A 628 -3.25 13.97 12.74
C SER A 628 -4.43 14.07 11.76
N ILE A 629 -5.66 14.20 12.30
CA ILE A 629 -6.89 14.31 11.48
C ILE A 629 -6.88 15.58 10.63
N LEU A 630 -6.52 16.73 11.20
CA LEU A 630 -6.49 18.02 10.50
C LEU A 630 -5.46 18.05 9.36
N LEU A 631 -4.38 17.29 9.49
CA LEU A 631 -3.27 17.33 8.55
C LEU A 631 -3.39 16.33 7.40
N ILE A 632 -3.95 15.13 7.65
CA ILE A 632 -4.38 14.20 6.58
C ILE A 632 -5.38 14.88 5.64
N SER A 633 -6.24 15.78 6.18
CA SER A 633 -7.11 16.61 5.34
C SER A 633 -6.37 17.68 4.54
N ASN A 634 -5.23 18.20 5.00
CA ASN A 634 -4.49 19.27 4.32
C ASN A 634 -3.47 18.78 3.27
N SER A 635 -2.84 17.61 3.46
CA SER A 635 -1.96 16.99 2.46
C SER A 635 -2.73 16.52 1.22
N SER A 636 -3.92 15.94 1.43
CA SER A 636 -4.88 15.60 0.37
C SER A 636 -5.26 16.83 -0.47
N ASN A 637 -5.52 17.97 0.19
CA ASN A 637 -5.87 19.24 -0.46
C ASN A 637 -4.77 19.82 -1.38
N ASN A 638 -3.50 19.72 -0.99
CA ASN A 638 -2.37 20.26 -1.78
C ASN A 638 -2.04 19.39 -3.00
N ALA A 639 -2.18 18.06 -2.89
CA ALA A 639 -2.05 17.15 -4.03
C ALA A 639 -3.19 17.36 -5.06
N ILE A 640 -4.40 17.64 -4.58
CA ILE A 640 -5.58 17.96 -5.40
C ILE A 640 -5.42 19.31 -6.10
N ALA A 641 -4.82 20.31 -5.46
CA ALA A 641 -4.54 21.61 -6.10
C ALA A 641 -3.58 21.49 -7.30
N ALA A 642 -2.50 20.71 -7.17
CA ALA A 642 -1.56 20.44 -8.26
C ALA A 642 -2.19 19.62 -9.40
N HIS A 643 -3.09 18.67 -9.07
CA HIS A 643 -3.84 17.91 -10.05
C HIS A 643 -4.94 18.75 -10.74
N ASN A 644 -5.54 19.70 -10.01
CA ASN A 644 -6.55 20.63 -10.52
C ASN A 644 -5.98 21.63 -11.53
N GLU A 645 -4.72 22.07 -11.40
CA GLU A 645 -4.05 22.86 -12.44
C GLU A 645 -3.90 22.06 -13.75
N GLN A 646 -3.53 20.78 -13.66
CA GLN A 646 -3.46 19.90 -14.82
C GLN A 646 -4.84 19.63 -15.42
N ILE A 647 -5.85 19.34 -14.59
CA ILE A 647 -7.25 19.12 -15.00
C ILE A 647 -7.85 20.39 -15.61
N THR A 648 -7.48 21.58 -15.15
CA THR A 648 -7.93 22.85 -15.74
C THR A 648 -7.35 23.02 -17.15
N SER A 649 -6.08 22.65 -17.37
CA SER A 649 -5.47 22.64 -18.71
C SER A 649 -6.15 21.61 -19.65
N PHE A 650 -6.46 20.41 -19.15
CA PHE A 650 -7.16 19.37 -19.92
C PHE A 650 -8.62 19.74 -20.20
N SER A 651 -9.30 20.36 -19.24
CA SER A 651 -10.68 20.85 -19.35
C SER A 651 -10.81 21.94 -20.40
N GLN A 652 -9.81 22.83 -20.53
CA GLN A 652 -9.76 23.82 -21.61
C GLN A 652 -9.60 23.17 -22.99
N ILE A 653 -8.76 22.14 -23.11
CA ILE A 653 -8.61 21.36 -24.36
C ILE A 653 -9.91 20.63 -24.71
N LEU A 654 -10.58 20.00 -23.74
CA LEU A 654 -11.86 19.32 -23.90
C LEU A 654 -13.01 20.26 -24.28
N ALA A 655 -13.05 21.48 -23.72
CA ALA A 655 -14.04 22.50 -24.07
C ALA A 655 -13.89 22.90 -25.55
N THR A 656 -12.66 23.09 -26.02
CA THR A 656 -12.34 23.43 -27.40
C THR A 656 -12.75 22.30 -28.37
N GLN A 657 -12.55 21.04 -27.99
CA GLN A 657 -12.99 19.88 -28.77
C GLN A 657 -14.52 19.70 -28.76
N LYS A 658 -15.20 19.98 -27.64
CA LYS A 658 -16.68 19.94 -27.55
C LYS A 658 -17.34 21.00 -28.45
N GLU A 659 -16.76 22.18 -28.57
CA GLU A 659 -17.25 23.21 -29.52
C GLU A 659 -17.15 22.72 -30.97
N GLN A 660 -16.04 22.07 -31.34
CA GLN A 660 -15.86 21.47 -32.67
C GLN A 660 -16.87 20.34 -32.93
N ILE A 661 -17.10 19.46 -31.97
CA ILE A 661 -18.09 18.37 -32.09
C ILE A 661 -19.51 18.94 -32.21
N THR A 662 -19.83 20.00 -31.47
CA THR A 662 -21.15 20.65 -31.54
C THR A 662 -21.38 21.30 -32.90
N SER A 663 -20.36 21.97 -33.44
CA SER A 663 -20.35 22.49 -34.82
C SER A 663 -20.57 21.38 -35.85
N LEU A 664 -19.84 20.26 -35.75
CA LEU A 664 -19.99 19.11 -36.63
C LEU A 664 -21.38 18.46 -36.54
N ASN A 665 -21.94 18.35 -35.33
CA ASN A 665 -23.28 17.79 -35.13
C ASN A 665 -24.37 18.69 -35.73
N GLN A 666 -24.24 20.02 -35.65
CA GLN A 666 -25.14 20.93 -36.36
C GLN A 666 -25.07 20.72 -37.88
N THR A 667 -23.86 20.59 -38.44
CA THR A 667 -23.68 20.31 -39.87
C THR A 667 -24.29 18.97 -40.26
N ILE A 668 -24.17 17.93 -39.43
CA ILE A 668 -24.79 16.61 -39.67
C ILE A 668 -26.32 16.72 -39.67
N ILE A 669 -26.91 17.46 -38.73
CA ILE A 669 -28.36 17.66 -38.64
C ILE A 669 -28.88 18.40 -39.88
N GLU A 670 -28.19 19.45 -40.33
CA GLU A 670 -28.54 20.18 -41.56
C GLU A 670 -28.45 19.27 -42.79
N THR A 671 -27.38 18.48 -42.89
CA THR A 671 -27.18 17.53 -43.99
C THR A 671 -28.26 16.43 -44.00
N GLN A 672 -28.67 15.94 -42.82
CA GLN A 672 -29.75 14.96 -42.69
C GLN A 672 -31.12 15.54 -43.07
N ARG A 673 -31.35 16.83 -42.78
CA ARG A 673 -32.57 17.54 -43.19
C ARG A 673 -32.66 17.66 -44.71
N GLU A 674 -31.59 18.07 -45.37
CA GLU A 674 -31.51 18.14 -46.84
C GLU A 674 -31.69 16.75 -47.50
N LEU A 675 -31.13 15.70 -46.90
CA LEU A 675 -31.33 14.31 -47.33
C LEU A 675 -32.79 13.84 -47.18
N GLY A 676 -33.48 14.32 -46.13
CA GLY A 676 -34.90 14.06 -45.90
C GLY A 676 -35.79 14.74 -46.93
N GLU A 677 -35.54 16.01 -47.24
CA GLU A 677 -36.25 16.77 -48.27
C GLU A 677 -36.06 16.11 -49.66
N THR A 678 -34.82 15.71 -49.98
CA THR A 678 -34.50 15.02 -51.24
C THR A 678 -35.17 13.63 -51.34
N ARG A 679 -35.33 12.91 -50.23
CA ARG A 679 -36.07 11.63 -50.17
C ARG A 679 -37.58 11.81 -50.37
N GLY A 680 -38.14 12.92 -49.88
CA GLY A 680 -39.55 13.28 -50.11
C GLY A 680 -39.86 13.47 -51.59
N GLU A 681 -39.02 14.24 -52.29
CA GLU A 681 -39.17 14.46 -53.74
C GLU A 681 -39.04 13.16 -54.56
N LEU A 682 -38.14 12.25 -54.15
CA LEU A 682 -38.00 10.92 -54.75
C LEU A 682 -39.26 10.05 -54.57
N GLY A 683 -39.98 10.19 -53.45
CA GLY A 683 -41.24 9.51 -53.18
C GLY A 683 -42.36 9.97 -54.12
N ASP A 684 -42.49 11.27 -54.32
CA ASP A 684 -43.52 11.86 -55.19
C ASP A 684 -43.30 11.53 -56.66
N ILE A 685 -42.03 11.49 -57.08
CA ILE A 685 -41.64 11.05 -58.43
C ILE A 685 -41.98 9.57 -58.65
N ARG A 686 -41.79 8.71 -57.63
CA ARG A 686 -42.09 7.28 -57.69
C ARG A 686 -43.59 7.00 -57.79
N ASN A 687 -44.41 7.77 -57.06
CA ASN A 687 -45.87 7.70 -57.14
C ASN A 687 -46.41 8.20 -58.50
N THR A 688 -45.78 9.21 -59.07
CA THR A 688 -46.11 9.70 -60.42
C THR A 688 -45.76 8.67 -61.51
N LEU A 689 -44.61 7.99 -61.39
CA LEU A 689 -44.22 6.88 -62.26
C LEU A 689 -45.19 5.69 -62.18
N ALA A 690 -45.62 5.30 -60.98
CA ALA A 690 -46.60 4.23 -60.79
C ALA A 690 -47.93 4.54 -61.50
N ARG A 691 -48.40 5.80 -61.45
CA ARG A 691 -49.59 6.26 -62.17
C ARG A 691 -49.45 6.21 -63.70
N VAL A 692 -48.25 6.47 -64.23
CA VAL A 692 -47.98 6.36 -65.67
C VAL A 692 -47.94 4.89 -66.11
N PHE A 693 -47.36 4.00 -65.29
CA PHE A 693 -47.32 2.55 -65.58
C PHE A 693 -48.68 1.85 -65.45
N SER A 694 -49.60 2.38 -64.65
CA SER A 694 -50.98 1.86 -64.53
C SER A 694 -51.97 2.42 -65.57
N SER A 695 -51.52 3.29 -66.48
CA SER A 695 -52.38 3.88 -67.52
C SER A 695 -52.79 2.87 -68.59
N ARG A 696 -54.10 2.72 -68.83
CA ARG A 696 -54.68 1.78 -69.80
C ARG A 696 -54.76 2.33 -71.24
N SER A 697 -54.06 3.42 -71.56
CA SER A 697 -54.03 3.97 -72.92
C SER A 697 -53.13 3.17 -73.86
N TRP A 698 -53.72 2.55 -74.89
CA TRP A 698 -53.05 1.69 -75.86
C TRP A 698 -51.99 2.43 -76.73
N LYS A 699 -52.03 3.76 -76.80
CA LYS A 699 -51.03 4.57 -77.52
C LYS A 699 -49.73 4.81 -76.76
N ILE A 700 -49.67 4.54 -75.44
CA ILE A 700 -48.47 4.75 -74.59
C ILE A 700 -47.76 3.42 -74.28
N THR A 701 -48.47 2.29 -74.34
CA THR A 701 -48.01 1.00 -73.81
C THR A 701 -47.35 0.05 -74.82
N ARG A 702 -47.24 0.41 -76.10
CA ARG A 702 -46.64 -0.45 -77.14
C ARG A 702 -45.10 -0.31 -77.29
N PRO A 703 -44.47 0.88 -77.14
CA PRO A 703 -43.01 1.00 -77.16
C PRO A 703 -42.34 0.41 -75.90
N LEU A 704 -43.02 0.48 -74.74
CA LEU A 704 -42.50 0.00 -73.46
C LEU A 704 -42.51 -1.53 -73.31
N ARG A 705 -43.25 -2.26 -74.16
CA ARG A 705 -43.18 -3.74 -74.20
C ARG A 705 -41.99 -4.29 -74.98
N VAL A 706 -41.33 -3.47 -75.80
CA VAL A 706 -40.06 -3.84 -76.46
C VAL A 706 -38.88 -3.71 -75.48
N LEU A 707 -38.97 -2.79 -74.52
CA LEU A 707 -37.97 -2.62 -73.45
C LEU A 707 -38.07 -3.69 -72.34
N ASN A 708 -39.20 -4.37 -72.18
CA ASN A 708 -39.34 -5.44 -71.18
C ASN A 708 -38.63 -6.75 -71.58
N ARG A 709 -38.03 -6.83 -72.78
CA ARG A 709 -37.09 -7.90 -73.17
C ARG A 709 -35.61 -7.53 -72.95
N ALA A 710 -35.31 -6.34 -72.41
CA ALA A 710 -33.95 -5.88 -72.11
C ALA A 710 -33.67 -5.74 -70.59
N VAL A 711 -34.35 -6.52 -69.75
CA VAL A 711 -34.23 -6.48 -68.27
C VAL A 711 -32.95 -7.19 -67.74
N HIS A 712 -32.00 -7.55 -68.61
CA HIS A 712 -30.70 -8.14 -68.20
C HIS A 712 -29.48 -7.25 -68.42
N TRP A 713 -29.62 -5.93 -68.45
CA TRP A 713 -28.48 -5.00 -68.60
C TRP A 713 -28.01 -4.35 -67.30
N ARG A 714 -27.85 -5.15 -66.23
CA ARG A 714 -27.13 -4.72 -65.02
C ARG A 714 -25.60 -4.87 -65.11
N GLN A 715 -25.05 -5.35 -66.23
CA GLN A 715 -23.62 -5.68 -66.35
C GLN A 715 -22.92 -5.12 -67.61
N SER A 716 -23.40 -4.04 -68.22
CA SER A 716 -22.72 -3.43 -69.39
C SER A 716 -22.01 -2.11 -69.05
N PRO A 717 -20.80 -1.84 -69.60
CA PRO A 717 -20.02 -0.66 -69.26
C PRO A 717 -20.68 0.66 -69.71
N PRO A 718 -20.41 1.79 -69.01
CA PRO A 718 -21.17 3.05 -69.10
C PRO A 718 -21.31 3.61 -70.54
N ASN A 719 -20.29 3.41 -71.37
CA ASN A 719 -20.19 4.00 -72.71
C ASN A 719 -21.18 3.41 -73.72
N ARG A 720 -21.72 2.19 -73.51
CA ARG A 720 -22.75 1.60 -74.38
C ARG A 720 -24.16 2.10 -74.07
N ILE A 721 -24.42 2.50 -72.83
CA ILE A 721 -25.73 3.02 -72.41
C ILE A 721 -25.97 4.41 -73.01
N SER A 722 -24.93 5.27 -73.04
CA SER A 722 -25.05 6.63 -73.57
C SER A 722 -25.36 6.68 -75.08
N ASN A 723 -24.78 5.77 -75.88
CA ASN A 723 -25.02 5.72 -77.33
C ASN A 723 -26.44 5.25 -77.68
N ASN A 724 -26.98 4.27 -76.97
CA ASN A 724 -28.34 3.79 -77.19
C ASN A 724 -29.41 4.82 -76.75
N PHE A 725 -29.14 5.59 -75.71
CA PHE A 725 -30.00 6.71 -75.30
C PHE A 725 -29.96 7.89 -76.28
N LYS A 726 -28.82 8.15 -76.94
CA LYS A 726 -28.75 9.13 -78.04
C LYS A 726 -29.62 8.71 -79.23
N ILE A 727 -29.57 7.44 -79.63
CA ILE A 727 -30.40 6.91 -80.73
C ILE A 727 -31.90 7.03 -80.40
N LEU A 728 -32.28 6.72 -79.15
CA LEU A 728 -33.66 6.86 -78.67
C LEU A 728 -34.11 8.33 -78.62
N ALA A 729 -33.23 9.24 -78.17
CA ALA A 729 -33.50 10.67 -78.13
C ALA A 729 -33.72 11.28 -79.52
N THR A 730 -32.94 10.85 -80.53
CA THR A 730 -33.09 11.30 -81.92
C THR A 730 -34.42 10.80 -82.52
N SER A 731 -34.76 9.52 -82.33
CA SER A 731 -36.02 8.95 -82.79
C SER A 731 -37.27 9.59 -82.16
N LEU A 732 -37.17 10.02 -80.90
CA LEU A 732 -38.25 10.72 -80.19
C LEU A 732 -38.37 12.19 -80.61
N ARG A 733 -37.27 12.86 -80.98
CA ARG A 733 -37.24 14.23 -81.54
C ARG A 733 -37.91 14.31 -82.90
N GLU A 734 -37.62 13.36 -83.79
CA GLU A 734 -38.22 13.28 -85.14
C GLU A 734 -39.75 13.09 -85.11
N ARG A 735 -40.29 12.64 -83.97
CA ARG A 735 -41.75 12.45 -83.76
C ARG A 735 -42.39 13.54 -82.91
N GLY A 736 -41.70 14.67 -82.71
CA GLY A 736 -42.22 15.88 -82.06
C GLY A 736 -42.28 15.82 -80.52
N LEU A 737 -41.70 14.79 -79.88
CA LEU A 737 -41.74 14.60 -78.42
C LEU A 737 -40.52 15.24 -77.72
N ASN A 738 -40.31 16.53 -77.97
CA ASN A 738 -39.12 17.28 -77.53
C ASN A 738 -39.01 17.40 -76.01
N GLU A 739 -40.13 17.49 -75.30
CA GLU A 739 -40.16 17.64 -73.85
C GLU A 739 -39.66 16.38 -73.11
N THR A 740 -39.93 15.20 -73.68
CA THR A 740 -39.46 13.92 -73.16
C THR A 740 -37.96 13.75 -73.35
N VAL A 741 -37.43 14.24 -74.48
CA VAL A 741 -35.98 14.24 -74.75
C VAL A 741 -35.22 15.14 -73.78
N SER A 742 -35.75 16.32 -73.45
CA SER A 742 -35.14 17.23 -72.46
C SER A 742 -35.10 16.61 -71.05
N LYS A 743 -36.14 15.89 -70.63
CA LYS A 743 -36.19 15.21 -69.32
C LYS A 743 -35.22 14.02 -69.24
N ILE A 744 -34.99 13.30 -70.34
CA ILE A 744 -33.99 12.22 -70.42
C ILE A 744 -32.56 12.79 -70.40
N ALA A 745 -32.31 13.91 -71.09
CA ALA A 745 -31.01 14.59 -71.07
C ALA A 745 -30.65 15.15 -69.68
N ALA A 746 -31.62 15.66 -68.93
CA ALA A 746 -31.45 16.10 -67.54
C ALA A 746 -31.05 14.92 -66.62
N ARG A 747 -31.66 13.75 -66.81
CA ARG A 747 -31.31 12.52 -66.08
C ARG A 747 -29.89 12.01 -66.36
N LEU A 748 -29.43 12.12 -67.61
CA LEU A 748 -28.08 11.73 -68.01
C LEU A 748 -27.01 12.59 -67.31
N LYS A 749 -27.25 13.89 -67.15
CA LYS A 749 -26.36 14.81 -66.41
C LYS A 749 -26.22 14.45 -64.92
N VAL A 750 -27.33 14.09 -64.27
CA VAL A 750 -27.34 13.71 -62.85
C VAL A 750 -26.61 12.37 -62.63
N MET A 751 -26.81 11.39 -63.52
CA MET A 751 -26.12 10.09 -63.42
C MET A 751 -24.61 10.17 -63.65
N THR A 752 -24.14 11.00 -64.59
CA THR A 752 -22.69 11.24 -64.77
C THR A 752 -22.05 11.97 -63.58
N ALA A 753 -22.80 12.80 -62.85
CA ALA A 753 -22.30 13.51 -61.68
C ALA A 753 -22.17 12.60 -60.43
N ILE A 754 -23.04 11.59 -60.31
CA ILE A 754 -23.03 10.62 -59.20
C ILE A 754 -21.90 9.59 -59.35
N SER A 755 -21.57 9.20 -60.59
CA SER A 755 -20.48 8.23 -60.86
C SER A 755 -19.07 8.77 -60.56
N ALA A 756 -18.91 10.08 -60.36
CA ALA A 756 -17.61 10.71 -60.09
C ALA A 756 -17.31 10.90 -58.60
N ARG A 757 -18.24 10.55 -57.68
CA ARG A 757 -18.13 10.82 -56.24
C ARG A 757 -18.27 9.59 -55.33
N VAL A 758 -18.35 8.39 -55.90
CA VAL A 758 -18.45 7.14 -55.14
C VAL A 758 -17.47 6.13 -55.74
N ASP A 759 -16.21 6.28 -55.40
CA ASP A 759 -15.28 5.15 -55.30
C ASP A 759 -14.66 5.24 -53.89
N GLU A 760 -14.69 4.10 -53.19
CA GLU A 760 -14.23 3.84 -51.81
C GLU A 760 -15.14 4.40 -50.69
N SER A 761 -15.87 3.65 -49.86
CA SER A 761 -16.04 2.20 -49.69
C SER A 761 -17.29 1.95 -48.81
N TRP A 762 -18.21 1.10 -49.27
CA TRP A 762 -19.28 0.46 -48.48
C TRP A 762 -19.38 -0.99 -48.95
N ILE A 763 -19.20 -1.95 -48.05
CA ILE A 763 -19.74 -3.33 -48.17
C ILE A 763 -20.23 -3.72 -46.76
N THR A 764 -21.54 -3.54 -46.51
CA THR A 764 -22.58 -4.59 -46.24
C THR A 764 -22.75 -4.89 -44.75
N THR A 765 -23.93 -5.05 -44.13
CA THR A 765 -25.31 -5.36 -44.58
C THR A 765 -26.21 -5.20 -43.33
N SER A 766 -27.24 -4.33 -43.31
CA SER A 766 -28.69 -4.67 -43.32
C SER A 766 -29.06 -6.06 -42.78
N GLY A 767 -30.00 -6.28 -41.85
CA GLY A 767 -31.34 -5.73 -41.54
C GLY A 767 -32.08 -6.87 -40.80
N ALA A 768 -33.28 -6.78 -40.20
CA ALA A 768 -34.39 -5.85 -40.26
C ALA A 768 -35.33 -6.12 -39.06
N ARG A 769 -36.18 -5.13 -38.76
CA ARG A 769 -37.27 -5.14 -37.77
C ARG A 769 -38.41 -6.11 -38.12
N SER A 770 -39.11 -6.60 -37.09
CA SER A 770 -40.54 -6.93 -37.16
C SER A 770 -41.18 -6.90 -35.76
N THR A 771 -42.22 -6.10 -35.62
CA THR A 771 -43.17 -5.97 -34.49
C THR A 771 -44.19 -7.11 -34.48
N ALA A 772 -44.54 -7.68 -33.32
CA ALA A 772 -45.74 -8.51 -33.13
C ALA A 772 -46.37 -8.32 -31.74
N GLN A 773 -47.71 -8.45 -31.70
CA GLN A 773 -48.65 -7.99 -30.67
C GLN A 773 -48.80 -8.91 -29.43
N LEU A 774 -49.30 -8.29 -28.35
CA LEU A 774 -49.91 -8.89 -27.14
C LEU A 774 -50.97 -9.97 -27.43
N PRO A 775 -51.07 -11.02 -26.57
CA PRO A 775 -52.31 -11.75 -26.34
C PRO A 775 -52.98 -11.38 -25.01
N LYS A 776 -54.30 -11.28 -25.06
CA LYS A 776 -55.23 -11.12 -23.93
C LYS A 776 -55.66 -12.47 -23.34
N THR A 777 -55.90 -12.44 -22.02
CA THR A 777 -56.82 -13.24 -21.17
C THR A 777 -56.56 -14.73 -20.91
N LEU A 778 -56.47 -15.07 -19.62
CA LEU A 778 -57.15 -16.20 -18.99
C LEU A 778 -57.40 -15.90 -17.49
N ASN A 779 -58.66 -15.69 -17.13
CA ASN A 779 -59.17 -15.84 -15.78
C ASN A 779 -59.30 -17.34 -15.48
N GLN A 780 -58.73 -17.84 -14.38
CA GLN A 780 -59.35 -18.74 -13.40
C GLN A 780 -58.34 -19.16 -12.29
N PRO A 781 -58.84 -19.59 -11.11
CA PRO A 781 -58.22 -19.32 -9.81
C PRO A 781 -57.08 -20.28 -9.52
N ILE A 782 -55.92 -19.74 -9.15
CA ILE A 782 -54.78 -20.55 -8.72
C ILE A 782 -54.72 -20.51 -7.19
N ASP A 783 -54.81 -21.72 -6.67
CA ASP A 783 -54.50 -22.23 -5.35
C ASP A 783 -53.40 -21.45 -4.59
N GLN A 784 -53.50 -21.42 -3.26
CA GLN A 784 -52.62 -20.70 -2.33
C GLN A 784 -51.22 -21.33 -2.26
N THR A 785 -50.49 -21.29 -3.37
CA THR A 785 -49.05 -21.51 -3.40
C THR A 785 -48.39 -20.33 -2.65
N ARG A 786 -47.67 -20.65 -1.56
CA ARG A 786 -46.99 -19.65 -0.72
C ARG A 786 -45.99 -18.89 -1.58
N LYS A 787 -46.26 -17.62 -1.85
CA LYS A 787 -45.38 -16.76 -2.65
C LYS A 787 -44.09 -16.49 -1.86
N LYS A 788 -42.93 -16.71 -2.49
CA LYS A 788 -41.64 -16.54 -1.82
C LYS A 788 -41.11 -15.12 -2.01
N ILE A 789 -40.81 -14.40 -0.94
CA ILE A 789 -40.21 -13.07 -1.00
C ILE A 789 -38.73 -13.19 -0.62
N THR A 790 -37.85 -12.87 -1.56
CA THR A 790 -36.40 -13.04 -1.43
C THR A 790 -35.69 -11.70 -1.42
N LEU A 791 -34.78 -11.50 -0.47
CA LEU A 791 -33.85 -10.37 -0.45
C LEU A 791 -32.46 -10.83 -0.91
N ILE A 792 -31.79 -10.04 -1.74
CA ILE A 792 -30.37 -10.18 -2.07
C ILE A 792 -29.66 -8.91 -1.63
N SER A 793 -28.58 -9.04 -0.86
CA SER A 793 -27.77 -7.92 -0.39
C SER A 793 -26.27 -8.24 -0.51
N MET A 794 -25.51 -7.28 -1.03
CA MET A 794 -24.05 -7.31 -1.07
C MET A 794 -23.54 -6.34 -0.02
N ILE A 795 -22.69 -6.82 0.89
CA ILE A 795 -22.32 -6.09 2.11
C ILE A 795 -20.79 -5.99 2.22
N ARG A 796 -20.30 -4.79 2.55
CA ARG A 796 -18.88 -4.53 2.82
C ARG A 796 -18.72 -3.54 3.96
N ASN A 797 -18.08 -3.98 5.06
CA ASN A 797 -17.76 -3.14 6.22
C ASN A 797 -18.97 -2.36 6.79
N GLU A 798 -20.04 -3.07 7.17
CA GLU A 798 -21.29 -2.48 7.66
C GLU A 798 -21.59 -2.85 9.12
N LYS A 799 -20.56 -3.12 9.93
CA LYS A 799 -20.71 -3.55 11.34
C LYS A 799 -21.67 -2.69 12.14
N SER A 800 -21.66 -1.37 11.89
CA SER A 800 -22.48 -0.41 12.62
C SER A 800 -23.99 -0.47 12.34
N ILE A 801 -24.43 -1.14 11.26
CA ILE A 801 -25.87 -1.21 10.88
C ILE A 801 -26.34 -2.61 10.54
N VAL A 802 -25.44 -3.54 10.22
CA VAL A 802 -25.79 -4.87 9.70
C VAL A 802 -26.69 -5.65 10.65
N GLU A 803 -26.57 -5.47 11.98
CA GLU A 803 -27.50 -6.06 12.95
C GLU A 803 -28.93 -5.55 12.78
N ALA A 804 -29.10 -4.23 12.71
CA ALA A 804 -30.41 -3.60 12.50
C ALA A 804 -31.01 -4.00 11.15
N PHE A 805 -30.20 -3.98 10.09
CA PHE A 805 -30.61 -4.39 8.75
C PHE A 805 -31.07 -5.85 8.73
N CYS A 806 -30.30 -6.78 9.29
CA CYS A 806 -30.66 -8.19 9.32
C CYS A 806 -31.92 -8.46 10.16
N ALA A 807 -32.08 -7.77 11.29
CA ALA A 807 -33.27 -7.86 12.13
C ALA A 807 -34.54 -7.37 11.41
N HIS A 808 -34.41 -6.34 10.59
CA HIS A 808 -35.49 -5.84 9.75
C HIS A 808 -35.78 -6.82 8.59
N ALA A 809 -34.76 -7.26 7.87
CA ALA A 809 -34.89 -8.19 6.75
C ALA A 809 -35.57 -9.50 7.15
N LEU A 810 -35.13 -10.12 8.25
CA LEU A 810 -35.74 -11.35 8.77
C LEU A 810 -37.21 -11.20 9.19
N SER A 811 -37.68 -9.97 9.44
CA SER A 811 -39.09 -9.70 9.75
C SER A 811 -39.98 -9.66 8.51
N LEU A 812 -39.41 -9.44 7.32
CA LEU A 812 -40.16 -9.18 6.08
C LEU A 812 -39.98 -10.24 5.00
N PHE A 813 -38.82 -10.89 4.93
CA PHE A 813 -38.45 -11.77 3.82
C PHE A 813 -38.53 -13.25 4.21
N ASP A 814 -38.92 -14.10 3.25
CA ASP A 814 -38.93 -15.56 3.44
C ASP A 814 -37.53 -16.17 3.24
N GLN A 815 -36.70 -15.52 2.42
CA GLN A 815 -35.31 -15.89 2.14
C GLN A 815 -34.47 -14.61 2.07
N VAL A 816 -33.29 -14.63 2.69
CA VAL A 816 -32.34 -13.52 2.70
C VAL A 816 -30.98 -14.04 2.25
N ILE A 817 -30.47 -13.52 1.13
CA ILE A 817 -29.17 -13.88 0.57
C ILE A 817 -28.20 -12.75 0.88
N LEU A 818 -27.20 -13.02 1.71
CA LEU A 818 -26.17 -12.07 2.12
C LEU A 818 -24.84 -12.46 1.50
N ILE A 819 -24.23 -11.54 0.75
CA ILE A 819 -22.95 -11.76 0.09
C ILE A 819 -21.91 -10.79 0.68
N ASP A 820 -20.92 -11.33 1.37
CA ASP A 820 -19.77 -10.55 1.84
C ASP A 820 -18.88 -10.13 0.66
N HIS A 821 -18.51 -8.85 0.60
CA HIS A 821 -17.54 -8.32 -0.36
C HIS A 821 -16.31 -7.76 0.36
N LEU A 822 -15.40 -8.65 0.75
CA LEU A 822 -14.11 -8.30 1.36
C LEU A 822 -14.26 -7.44 2.65
N SER A 823 -15.21 -7.77 3.52
CA SER A 823 -15.30 -7.10 4.82
C SER A 823 -14.12 -7.46 5.73
N SER A 824 -13.76 -6.52 6.61
CA SER A 824 -12.62 -6.59 7.54
C SER A 824 -12.92 -6.03 8.94
N ASP A 825 -14.15 -5.54 9.17
CA ASP A 825 -14.59 -4.90 10.41
C ASP A 825 -15.32 -5.85 11.38
N GLY A 826 -15.48 -7.12 11.01
CA GLY A 826 -16.28 -8.13 11.72
C GLY A 826 -17.60 -8.49 11.02
N THR A 827 -17.99 -7.77 9.95
CA THR A 827 -19.27 -8.00 9.25
C THR A 827 -19.37 -9.41 8.67
N ARG A 828 -18.28 -9.93 8.10
CA ARG A 828 -18.22 -11.27 7.50
C ARG A 828 -18.53 -12.36 8.53
N GLU A 829 -17.86 -12.29 9.68
CA GLU A 829 -18.00 -13.22 10.79
C GLU A 829 -19.43 -13.19 11.33
N TYR A 830 -20.01 -11.99 11.45
CA TYR A 830 -21.38 -11.80 11.90
C TYR A 830 -22.41 -12.46 10.95
N ILE A 831 -22.37 -12.15 9.65
CA ILE A 831 -23.38 -12.70 8.73
C ILE A 831 -23.22 -14.21 8.52
N LYS A 832 -21.98 -14.73 8.61
CA LYS A 832 -21.72 -16.18 8.60
C LYS A 832 -22.41 -16.85 9.79
N LEU A 833 -22.13 -16.40 11.01
CA LEU A 833 -22.74 -16.96 12.23
C LEU A 833 -24.26 -16.81 12.22
N LEU A 834 -24.77 -15.67 11.73
CA LEU A 834 -26.20 -15.44 11.62
C LEU A 834 -26.85 -16.45 10.66
N SER A 835 -26.20 -16.78 9.54
CA SER A 835 -26.70 -17.78 8.58
C SER A 835 -26.76 -19.21 9.15
N GLU A 836 -25.84 -19.55 10.04
CA GLU A 836 -25.82 -20.85 10.72
C GLU A 836 -26.99 -21.01 11.70
N LYS A 837 -27.42 -19.90 12.32
CA LYS A 837 -28.52 -19.89 13.29
C LYS A 837 -29.90 -19.65 12.68
N HIS A 838 -29.97 -19.07 11.47
CA HIS A 838 -31.22 -18.75 10.80
C HIS A 838 -31.26 -19.38 9.40
N PRO A 839 -31.98 -20.51 9.23
CA PRO A 839 -32.02 -21.25 7.95
C PRO A 839 -32.60 -20.47 6.75
N SER A 840 -33.29 -19.35 7.00
CA SER A 840 -33.78 -18.45 5.97
C SER A 840 -32.69 -17.54 5.39
N ILE A 841 -31.48 -17.52 5.99
CA ILE A 841 -30.34 -16.74 5.52
C ILE A 841 -29.37 -17.65 4.76
N GLU A 842 -29.03 -17.26 3.54
CA GLU A 842 -27.94 -17.85 2.78
C GLU A 842 -26.76 -16.90 2.70
N TYR A 843 -25.66 -17.34 3.31
CA TYR A 843 -24.39 -16.63 3.24
C TYR A 843 -23.56 -17.08 2.02
N PHE A 844 -22.92 -16.12 1.34
CA PHE A 844 -21.88 -16.30 0.33
C PHE A 844 -20.78 -15.25 0.52
N TYR A 845 -19.62 -15.46 -0.08
CA TYR A 845 -18.55 -14.45 -0.12
C TYR A 845 -17.96 -14.29 -1.52
N PHE A 846 -17.64 -13.05 -1.87
CA PHE A 846 -17.12 -12.63 -3.16
C PHE A 846 -15.80 -11.89 -2.95
N GLU A 847 -14.69 -12.48 -3.39
CA GLU A 847 -13.33 -11.99 -3.09
C GLU A 847 -12.68 -11.22 -4.25
N GLU A 848 -13.46 -10.82 -5.25
CA GLU A 848 -12.98 -9.97 -6.34
C GLU A 848 -12.89 -8.50 -5.86
N PRO A 849 -11.72 -7.85 -5.91
CA PRO A 849 -11.58 -6.47 -5.43
C PRO A 849 -12.41 -5.43 -6.19
N GLY A 850 -12.71 -5.68 -7.47
CA GLY A 850 -13.52 -4.79 -8.30
C GLY A 850 -15.01 -4.77 -7.92
N TYR A 851 -15.68 -3.64 -8.17
CA TYR A 851 -17.11 -3.45 -7.86
C TYR A 851 -18.08 -4.01 -8.93
N TYR A 852 -18.04 -5.32 -9.15
CA TYR A 852 -18.88 -6.05 -10.13
C TYR A 852 -20.30 -6.40 -9.61
N GLN A 853 -21.01 -5.39 -9.07
CA GLN A 853 -22.33 -5.56 -8.45
C GLN A 853 -23.38 -6.05 -9.46
N SER A 854 -23.47 -5.43 -10.63
CA SER A 854 -24.44 -5.77 -11.69
C SER A 854 -24.37 -7.25 -12.09
N GLU A 855 -23.15 -7.74 -12.34
CA GLU A 855 -22.86 -9.13 -12.67
C GLU A 855 -23.24 -10.07 -11.53
N LEU A 856 -22.85 -9.73 -10.29
CA LEU A 856 -23.10 -10.54 -9.11
C LEU A 856 -24.59 -10.67 -8.79
N MET A 857 -25.33 -9.55 -8.76
CA MET A 857 -26.77 -9.54 -8.48
C MET A 857 -27.55 -10.32 -9.54
N THR A 858 -27.17 -10.16 -10.81
CA THR A 858 -27.75 -10.91 -11.93
C THR A 858 -27.49 -12.40 -11.78
N TRP A 859 -26.26 -12.78 -11.43
CA TRP A 859 -25.89 -14.17 -11.30
C TRP A 859 -26.61 -14.85 -10.13
N ILE A 860 -26.70 -14.20 -8.96
CA ILE A 860 -27.42 -14.72 -7.80
C ILE A 860 -28.90 -14.89 -8.11
N ALA A 861 -29.53 -13.87 -8.70
CA ALA A 861 -30.94 -13.92 -9.07
C ALA A 861 -31.25 -15.05 -10.06
N ARG A 862 -30.30 -15.43 -10.92
CA ARG A 862 -30.48 -16.51 -11.90
C ARG A 862 -30.17 -17.90 -11.35
N ASN A 863 -29.15 -18.02 -10.51
CA ASN A 863 -28.57 -19.32 -10.15
C ASN A 863 -28.88 -19.77 -8.72
N VAL A 864 -29.25 -18.86 -7.83
CA VAL A 864 -29.51 -19.16 -6.41
C VAL A 864 -30.99 -19.01 -6.07
N VAL A 865 -31.67 -18.02 -6.66
CA VAL A 865 -33.11 -17.85 -6.46
C VAL A 865 -33.89 -18.92 -7.23
N ASP A 866 -34.88 -19.51 -6.56
CA ASP A 866 -35.85 -20.40 -7.20
C ASP A 866 -36.81 -19.59 -8.07
N ASN A 867 -36.50 -19.52 -9.35
CA ASN A 867 -37.20 -18.71 -10.33
C ASN A 867 -38.56 -19.30 -10.79
N GLU A 868 -38.82 -20.57 -10.45
CA GLU A 868 -40.07 -21.26 -10.77
C GLU A 868 -41.17 -20.97 -9.73
N VAL A 869 -40.78 -20.54 -8.52
CA VAL A 869 -41.71 -20.21 -7.44
C VAL A 869 -42.23 -18.77 -7.61
N PRO A 870 -43.56 -18.56 -7.70
CA PRO A 870 -44.13 -17.21 -7.79
C PRO A 870 -43.73 -16.37 -6.57
N GLY A 871 -43.18 -15.19 -6.79
CA GLY A 871 -42.52 -14.47 -5.72
C GLY A 871 -41.93 -13.13 -6.16
N TRP A 872 -41.34 -12.42 -5.20
CA TRP A 872 -40.62 -11.17 -5.45
C TRP A 872 -39.16 -11.32 -5.05
N VAL A 873 -38.26 -10.73 -5.84
CA VAL A 873 -36.83 -10.58 -5.55
C VAL A 873 -36.53 -9.11 -5.34
N PHE A 874 -35.98 -8.79 -4.18
CA PHE A 874 -35.56 -7.45 -3.78
C PHE A 874 -34.04 -7.37 -3.74
N PHE A 875 -33.52 -6.19 -4.06
CA PHE A 875 -32.12 -5.85 -3.86
C PHE A 875 -32.05 -4.64 -2.94
N LEU A 876 -31.47 -4.82 -1.74
CA LEU A 876 -31.29 -3.73 -0.78
C LEU A 876 -29.85 -3.68 -0.29
N ASP A 877 -29.34 -2.47 -0.15
CA ASP A 877 -28.06 -2.21 0.51
C ASP A 877 -28.29 -2.17 2.04
N ALA A 878 -27.23 -2.35 2.84
CA ALA A 878 -27.37 -2.50 4.30
C ALA A 878 -27.89 -1.24 5.02
N ASP A 879 -27.88 -0.10 4.33
CA ASP A 879 -28.41 1.19 4.78
C ASP A 879 -29.80 1.52 4.22
N GLU A 880 -30.52 0.52 3.70
CA GLU A 880 -31.85 0.66 3.12
C GLU A 880 -32.91 -0.16 3.87
N PHE A 881 -33.97 0.51 4.31
CA PHE A 881 -35.04 -0.09 5.12
C PHE A 881 -36.40 0.11 4.44
N LEU A 882 -37.23 -0.93 4.48
CA LEU A 882 -38.59 -0.86 3.95
C LEU A 882 -39.52 -0.24 4.99
N PRO A 883 -40.45 0.66 4.60
CA PRO A 883 -41.24 1.45 5.52
C PRO A 883 -42.47 0.68 6.07
N PHE A 884 -42.26 -0.53 6.59
CA PHE A 884 -43.35 -1.41 7.04
C PHE A 884 -43.18 -1.84 8.49
N ARG A 885 -44.28 -1.70 9.24
CA ARG A 885 -44.33 -2.02 10.67
C ARG A 885 -44.59 -3.49 10.95
N SER A 886 -44.98 -4.26 9.94
CA SER A 886 -45.15 -5.70 10.03
C SER A 886 -45.09 -6.39 8.67
N ARG A 887 -44.91 -7.71 8.68
CA ARG A 887 -44.97 -8.56 7.49
C ARG A 887 -46.31 -8.46 6.76
N GLU A 888 -47.41 -8.38 7.50
CA GLU A 888 -48.77 -8.31 6.94
C GLU A 888 -48.98 -7.01 6.15
N GLU A 889 -48.45 -5.89 6.64
CA GLU A 889 -48.50 -4.60 5.95
C GLU A 889 -47.72 -4.66 4.63
N PHE A 890 -46.52 -5.25 4.68
CA PHE A 890 -45.67 -5.45 3.50
C PHE A 890 -46.35 -6.37 2.46
N ASP A 891 -46.86 -7.53 2.87
CA ASP A 891 -47.58 -8.46 1.99
C ASP A 891 -48.83 -7.82 1.38
N HIS A 892 -49.58 -7.04 2.18
CA HIS A 892 -50.73 -6.29 1.69
C HIS A 892 -50.32 -5.26 0.64
N MET A 893 -49.21 -4.55 0.84
CA MET A 893 -48.71 -3.58 -0.14
C MET A 893 -48.29 -4.26 -1.44
N LEU A 894 -47.53 -5.35 -1.38
CA LEU A 894 -47.11 -6.11 -2.56
C LEU A 894 -48.30 -6.75 -3.31
N SER A 895 -49.39 -7.06 -2.60
CA SER A 895 -50.59 -7.60 -3.23
C SER A 895 -51.18 -6.66 -4.30
N LYS A 896 -50.97 -5.34 -4.14
CA LYS A 896 -51.43 -4.31 -5.09
C LYS A 896 -50.65 -4.30 -6.39
N PHE A 897 -49.43 -4.86 -6.40
CA PHE A 897 -48.53 -4.87 -7.56
C PHE A 897 -48.40 -6.21 -8.26
N ARG A 898 -49.22 -7.21 -7.91
CA ARG A 898 -49.12 -8.59 -8.42
C ARG A 898 -49.12 -8.70 -9.95
N SER A 899 -49.77 -7.79 -10.66
CA SER A 899 -49.85 -7.77 -12.13
C SER A 899 -48.63 -7.14 -12.81
N PHE A 900 -47.73 -6.51 -12.05
CA PHE A 900 -46.58 -5.79 -12.59
C PHE A 900 -45.31 -6.65 -12.42
N PRO A 901 -44.54 -6.89 -13.50
CA PRO A 901 -43.32 -7.68 -13.42
C PRO A 901 -42.24 -7.04 -12.54
N ILE A 902 -42.20 -5.71 -12.49
CA ILE A 902 -41.16 -4.93 -11.80
C ILE A 902 -41.81 -3.74 -11.10
N ILE A 903 -41.40 -3.49 -9.86
CA ILE A 903 -41.71 -2.27 -9.11
C ILE A 903 -40.45 -1.46 -8.86
N SER A 904 -40.60 -0.13 -8.84
CA SER A 904 -39.57 0.81 -8.38
C SER A 904 -39.90 1.32 -6.98
N MET A 905 -38.85 1.48 -6.18
CA MET A 905 -38.89 1.95 -4.82
C MET A 905 -37.94 3.15 -4.68
N PRO A 906 -38.44 4.40 -4.81
CA PRO A 906 -37.58 5.57 -4.78
C PRO A 906 -36.96 5.80 -3.41
N TRP A 907 -35.73 6.30 -3.37
CA TRP A 907 -35.08 6.63 -2.11
C TRP A 907 -35.78 7.78 -1.40
N LEU A 908 -35.95 7.62 -0.10
CA LEU A 908 -36.23 8.69 0.83
C LEU A 908 -34.96 8.90 1.64
N ASN A 909 -34.07 9.77 1.14
CA ASN A 909 -32.79 10.06 1.78
C ASN A 909 -33.03 10.76 3.13
N LEU A 910 -32.88 10.01 4.22
CA LEU A 910 -33.07 10.52 5.56
C LEU A 910 -31.78 11.21 6.04
N VAL A 911 -31.93 12.37 6.65
CA VAL A 911 -30.80 13.11 7.26
C VAL A 911 -30.83 12.90 8.77
N PRO A 912 -29.80 12.29 9.39
CA PRO A 912 -29.75 12.11 10.84
C PRO A 912 -29.73 13.47 11.55
N LEU A 913 -30.48 13.61 12.65
CA LEU A 913 -30.28 14.73 13.57
C LEU A 913 -29.07 14.51 14.49
N ASP A 914 -28.78 13.25 14.83
CA ASP A 914 -27.55 12.82 15.49
C ASP A 914 -26.63 12.17 14.46
N MET A 915 -25.56 12.87 14.09
CA MET A 915 -24.57 12.41 13.11
C MET A 915 -23.31 11.83 13.76
N GLU A 916 -23.34 11.54 15.06
CA GLU A 916 -22.19 11.05 15.81
C GLU A 916 -22.42 9.64 16.35
N SER A 917 -23.63 9.31 16.85
CA SER A 917 -23.87 7.99 17.47
C SER A 917 -23.94 6.82 16.50
N GLY A 918 -24.33 7.06 15.25
CA GLY A 918 -24.52 6.02 14.22
C GLY A 918 -25.70 5.07 14.48
N ARG A 919 -26.48 5.30 15.54
CA ARG A 919 -27.69 4.53 15.85
C ARG A 919 -28.79 4.84 14.83
N VAL A 920 -29.63 3.83 14.57
CA VAL A 920 -30.73 3.95 13.59
C VAL A 920 -32.10 3.61 14.19
N ILE A 921 -32.11 2.87 15.29
CA ILE A 921 -33.32 2.46 16.00
C ILE A 921 -33.73 3.55 16.98
N ASP A 922 -35.01 3.93 16.97
CA ASP A 922 -35.60 4.96 17.83
C ASP A 922 -35.00 6.38 17.70
N GLU A 923 -34.12 6.59 16.72
CA GLU A 923 -33.50 7.89 16.43
C GLU A 923 -34.38 8.79 15.55
N LEU A 924 -34.13 10.10 15.62
CA LEU A 924 -34.83 11.11 14.84
C LEU A 924 -34.06 11.48 13.56
N PHE A 925 -34.80 11.53 12.46
CA PHE A 925 -34.30 11.89 11.15
C PHE A 925 -35.15 13.00 10.54
N LEU A 926 -34.54 13.82 9.69
CA LEU A 926 -35.29 14.68 8.78
C LEU A 926 -35.63 13.90 7.52
N LYS A 927 -36.92 13.87 7.22
CA LYS A 927 -37.49 13.29 6.02
C LYS A 927 -37.73 14.35 4.97
N PRO A 928 -37.30 14.14 3.71
CA PRO A 928 -37.60 15.06 2.62
C PRO A 928 -39.10 15.04 2.26
N PRO A 929 -39.64 16.18 1.76
CA PRO A 929 -41.04 16.27 1.34
C PRO A 929 -41.35 15.44 0.09
N THR A 930 -40.35 15.13 -0.73
CA THR A 930 -40.46 14.36 -1.97
C THR A 930 -39.36 13.30 -2.05
N PRO A 931 -39.65 12.08 -2.52
CA PRO A 931 -38.62 11.06 -2.79
C PRO A 931 -37.64 11.48 -3.89
N SER A 932 -36.45 10.86 -3.91
CA SER A 932 -35.43 11.02 -4.95
C SER A 932 -35.87 10.42 -6.29
N PHE A 933 -35.24 10.86 -7.37
CA PHE A 933 -35.35 10.22 -8.69
C PHE A 933 -34.65 8.87 -8.74
N ASN A 934 -33.65 8.65 -7.88
CA ASN A 934 -32.97 7.38 -7.73
C ASN A 934 -33.88 6.39 -6.99
N CYS A 935 -33.88 5.14 -7.44
CA CYS A 935 -34.76 4.11 -6.92
C CYS A 935 -34.11 2.74 -6.99
N LYS A 936 -34.42 1.86 -6.03
CA LYS A 936 -34.20 0.43 -6.16
C LYS A 936 -35.36 -0.22 -6.89
N ILE A 937 -35.15 -1.41 -7.42
CA ILE A 937 -36.22 -2.23 -7.99
C ILE A 937 -36.41 -3.53 -7.24
N ALA A 938 -37.63 -4.05 -7.31
CA ALA A 938 -37.92 -5.45 -7.03
C ALA A 938 -38.70 -6.03 -8.20
N PHE A 939 -38.52 -7.31 -8.48
CA PHE A 939 -39.15 -7.95 -9.63
C PHE A 939 -39.68 -9.34 -9.31
N GLN A 940 -40.59 -9.81 -10.16
CA GLN A 940 -41.15 -11.17 -10.09
C GLN A 940 -40.50 -12.04 -11.16
N PRO A 941 -39.56 -12.95 -10.81
CA PRO A 941 -38.84 -13.75 -11.80
C PRO A 941 -39.77 -14.56 -12.72
N SER A 942 -40.87 -15.09 -12.17
CA SER A 942 -41.87 -15.85 -12.93
C SER A 942 -42.59 -15.05 -14.03
N LEU A 943 -42.43 -13.72 -14.06
CA LEU A 943 -43.03 -12.83 -15.07
C LEU A 943 -42.00 -12.27 -16.06
N ILE A 944 -40.72 -12.68 -15.95
CA ILE A 944 -39.61 -12.19 -16.76
C ILE A 944 -38.91 -13.38 -17.42
N PRO A 945 -38.51 -13.31 -18.71
CA PRO A 945 -37.73 -14.37 -19.33
C PRO A 945 -36.37 -14.56 -18.62
N LEU A 946 -36.11 -15.76 -18.07
CA LEU A 946 -34.95 -16.03 -17.21
C LEU A 946 -33.59 -15.80 -17.88
N ASP A 947 -33.51 -16.06 -19.18
CA ASP A 947 -32.24 -16.05 -19.93
C ASP A 947 -31.85 -14.69 -20.52
N ASP A 948 -32.69 -13.64 -20.41
CA ASP A 948 -32.53 -12.41 -21.20
C ASP A 948 -32.57 -11.10 -20.38
N TYR A 949 -32.08 -11.09 -19.13
CA TYR A 949 -31.98 -9.86 -18.33
C TYR A 949 -30.65 -9.67 -17.60
N ILE A 950 -30.30 -8.42 -17.32
CA ILE A 950 -29.25 -8.03 -16.37
C ILE A 950 -29.81 -7.01 -15.37
N VAL A 951 -29.43 -7.14 -14.11
CA VAL A 951 -29.68 -6.14 -13.06
C VAL A 951 -28.67 -5.01 -13.25
N ALA A 952 -29.15 -3.82 -13.58
CA ALA A 952 -28.26 -2.67 -13.80
C ALA A 952 -27.52 -2.28 -12.52
N GLN A 953 -26.33 -1.69 -12.68
CA GLN A 953 -25.53 -1.15 -11.57
C GLN A 953 -26.37 -0.25 -10.64
N GLY A 954 -26.18 -0.40 -9.34
CA GLY A 954 -26.97 0.28 -8.30
C GLY A 954 -28.32 -0.38 -8.03
N ASN A 955 -28.69 -1.45 -8.74
CA ASN A 955 -29.97 -2.15 -8.64
C ASN A 955 -31.17 -1.27 -9.01
N HIS A 956 -30.99 -0.36 -9.97
CA HIS A 956 -32.00 0.64 -10.36
C HIS A 956 -32.92 0.21 -11.52
N ALA A 957 -32.58 -0.87 -12.23
CA ALA A 957 -33.31 -1.31 -13.42
C ALA A 957 -33.02 -2.77 -13.77
N LEU A 958 -33.95 -3.39 -14.50
CA LEU A 958 -33.67 -4.57 -15.32
C LEU A 958 -33.52 -4.15 -16.78
N LEU A 959 -32.47 -4.64 -17.42
CA LEU A 959 -32.17 -4.39 -18.82
C LEU A 959 -32.27 -5.68 -19.64
N MET A 960 -32.86 -5.63 -20.84
CA MET A 960 -32.99 -6.76 -21.77
C MET A 960 -32.58 -6.39 -23.20
N GLY A 961 -32.57 -7.38 -24.10
CA GLY A 961 -32.34 -7.21 -25.54
C GLY A 961 -30.86 -7.15 -25.94
N ASP A 962 -30.59 -6.94 -27.24
CA ASP A 962 -29.22 -6.92 -27.76
C ASP A 962 -28.33 -5.93 -26.99
N LYS A 963 -27.25 -6.48 -26.39
CA LYS A 963 -26.30 -5.76 -25.52
C LYS A 963 -26.93 -5.12 -24.26
N PHE A 964 -28.07 -5.62 -23.78
CA PHE A 964 -28.77 -5.12 -22.59
C PHE A 964 -29.09 -3.61 -22.65
N SER A 965 -29.53 -3.14 -23.81
CA SER A 965 -29.75 -1.71 -24.08
C SER A 965 -31.16 -1.22 -23.74
N GLN A 966 -32.11 -2.11 -23.42
CA GLN A 966 -33.51 -1.76 -23.18
C GLN A 966 -33.90 -1.91 -21.71
N ARG A 967 -34.25 -0.79 -21.05
CA ARG A 967 -34.85 -0.80 -19.70
C ARG A 967 -36.28 -1.31 -19.72
N LEU A 968 -36.59 -2.24 -18.84
CA LEU A 968 -37.96 -2.74 -18.68
C LEU A 968 -38.88 -1.75 -17.96
N PRO A 969 -40.18 -1.69 -18.32
CA PRO A 969 -41.13 -0.84 -17.63
C PRO A 969 -41.25 -1.21 -16.15
N VAL A 970 -41.31 -0.19 -15.29
CA VAL A 970 -41.43 -0.33 -13.83
C VAL A 970 -42.68 0.40 -13.34
N GLU A 971 -43.35 -0.16 -12.33
CA GLU A 971 -44.46 0.50 -11.64
C GLU A 971 -43.96 1.15 -10.35
N ASN A 972 -44.26 2.44 -10.14
CA ASN A 972 -43.85 3.14 -8.93
C ASN A 972 -44.64 2.61 -7.73
N ALA A 973 -43.94 1.99 -6.77
CA ALA A 973 -44.56 1.35 -5.63
C ALA A 973 -44.59 2.23 -4.38
N PHE A 974 -43.55 2.15 -3.55
CA PHE A 974 -43.44 2.86 -2.28
C PHE A 974 -41.99 3.29 -2.07
N PRO A 975 -41.74 4.43 -1.39
CA PRO A 975 -40.37 4.86 -1.11
C PRO A 975 -39.72 3.98 -0.05
N ILE A 976 -38.39 3.92 -0.04
CA ILE A 976 -37.62 3.23 1.00
C ILE A 976 -36.83 4.24 1.83
N TYR A 977 -36.64 3.95 3.12
CA TYR A 977 -35.79 4.75 3.97
C TYR A 977 -34.34 4.45 3.62
N HIS A 978 -33.60 5.46 3.18
CA HIS A 978 -32.20 5.34 2.82
C HIS A 978 -31.38 6.19 3.78
N LEU A 979 -30.38 5.56 4.41
CA LEU A 979 -29.49 6.16 5.40
C LEU A 979 -28.06 6.23 4.85
N PRO A 980 -27.83 6.97 3.75
CA PRO A 980 -26.54 6.95 3.07
C PRO A 980 -25.39 7.46 3.95
N ILE A 981 -25.73 8.30 4.92
CA ILE A 981 -24.83 9.00 5.83
C ILE A 981 -25.40 8.90 7.24
N ARG A 982 -24.61 8.33 8.14
CA ARG A 982 -24.96 8.20 9.57
C ARG A 982 -23.93 8.86 10.48
N THR A 983 -22.65 8.69 10.15
CA THR A 983 -21.55 9.34 10.86
C THR A 983 -20.46 9.81 9.90
N LYS A 984 -19.60 10.72 10.36
CA LYS A 984 -18.42 11.17 9.59
C LYS A 984 -17.51 10.02 9.22
N HIS A 985 -17.29 9.11 10.16
CA HIS A 985 -16.45 7.92 9.98
C HIS A 985 -17.07 6.98 8.93
N GLN A 986 -18.35 6.63 9.08
CA GLN A 986 -19.06 5.76 8.13
C GLN A 986 -19.08 6.35 6.71
N LEU A 987 -19.30 7.66 6.56
CA LEU A 987 -19.26 8.29 5.24
C LEU A 987 -17.88 8.16 4.59
N ARG A 988 -16.80 8.42 5.33
CA ARG A 988 -15.44 8.31 4.80
C ARG A 988 -15.10 6.90 4.36
N GLU A 989 -15.43 5.90 5.18
CA GLU A 989 -15.19 4.49 4.83
C GLU A 989 -16.00 4.07 3.61
N LYS A 990 -17.30 4.40 3.58
CA LYS A 990 -18.19 4.10 2.44
C LYS A 990 -17.64 4.67 1.13
N ILE A 991 -17.24 5.95 1.14
CA ILE A 991 -16.72 6.63 -0.05
C ILE A 991 -15.35 6.08 -0.45
N SER A 992 -14.43 5.88 0.50
CA SER A 992 -13.09 5.35 0.23
C SER A 992 -13.14 3.95 -0.39
N HIS A 993 -13.88 3.03 0.23
CA HIS A 993 -14.03 1.66 -0.30
C HIS A 993 -14.79 1.63 -1.62
N GLY A 994 -15.81 2.48 -1.78
CA GLY A 994 -16.56 2.62 -3.01
C GLY A 994 -15.69 3.08 -4.19
N VAL A 995 -14.92 4.16 -4.00
CA VAL A 995 -14.00 4.69 -5.02
C VAL A 995 -12.91 3.68 -5.36
N GLU A 996 -12.28 3.06 -4.35
CA GLU A 996 -11.21 2.08 -4.56
C GLU A 996 -11.71 0.84 -5.30
N SER A 997 -12.87 0.30 -4.94
CA SER A 997 -13.44 -0.87 -5.63
C SER A 997 -13.79 -0.59 -7.10
N TYR A 998 -14.23 0.62 -7.43
CA TYR A 998 -14.40 1.05 -8.81
C TYR A 998 -13.07 1.24 -9.54
N ARG A 999 -12.03 1.78 -8.88
CA ARG A 999 -10.68 1.88 -9.47
C ARG A 999 -10.10 0.51 -9.81
N ARG A 1000 -10.35 -0.49 -8.96
CA ARG A 1000 -9.90 -1.88 -9.14
C ARG A 1000 -10.50 -2.58 -10.36
N MET A 1001 -11.67 -2.13 -10.84
CA MET A 1001 -12.24 -2.63 -12.11
C MET A 1001 -11.40 -2.22 -13.33
N GLY A 1002 -10.55 -1.19 -13.22
CA GLY A 1002 -9.66 -0.75 -14.29
C GLY A 1002 -10.40 -0.42 -15.58
N LYS A 1003 -10.12 -1.18 -16.66
CA LYS A 1003 -10.72 -0.98 -17.99
C LYS A 1003 -12.19 -1.37 -18.07
N ASP A 1004 -12.70 -2.14 -17.10
CA ASP A 1004 -14.08 -2.62 -17.08
C ASP A 1004 -15.04 -1.54 -16.56
N ARG A 1005 -14.53 -0.48 -15.91
CA ARG A 1005 -15.35 0.65 -15.44
C ARG A 1005 -15.73 1.57 -16.60
N THR A 1006 -17.02 1.78 -16.83
CA THR A 1006 -17.50 2.87 -17.69
C THR A 1006 -17.48 4.21 -16.92
N THR A 1007 -17.19 5.31 -17.62
CA THR A 1007 -16.90 6.63 -17.01
C THR A 1007 -18.05 7.25 -16.21
N ASP A 1008 -19.26 6.73 -16.35
CA ASP A 1008 -20.49 7.20 -15.71
C ASP A 1008 -20.88 6.42 -14.44
N LEU A 1009 -20.29 5.25 -14.18
CA LEU A 1009 -20.64 4.43 -13.01
C LEU A 1009 -19.90 4.92 -11.76
N GLY A 1010 -20.63 5.04 -10.65
CA GLY A 1010 -20.07 5.47 -9.36
C GLY A 1010 -19.67 6.95 -9.30
N PHE A 1011 -20.06 7.79 -10.26
CA PHE A 1011 -19.64 9.20 -10.33
C PHE A 1011 -19.92 9.98 -9.05
N HIS A 1012 -21.06 9.71 -8.38
CA HIS A 1012 -21.44 10.40 -7.15
C HIS A 1012 -20.48 10.08 -5.99
N TRP A 1013 -19.87 8.90 -5.96
CA TRP A 1013 -18.81 8.59 -4.98
C TRP A 1013 -17.53 9.36 -5.29
N ASP A 1014 -17.18 9.55 -6.56
CA ASP A 1014 -16.04 10.41 -6.92
C ASP A 1014 -16.32 11.89 -6.61
N GLU A 1015 -17.54 12.39 -6.89
CA GLU A 1015 -17.95 13.77 -6.55
C GLU A 1015 -17.94 14.00 -5.04
N ILE A 1016 -18.51 13.07 -4.28
CA ILE A 1016 -18.49 13.15 -2.81
C ILE A 1016 -17.06 13.04 -2.30
N ASN A 1017 -16.23 12.14 -2.83
CA ASN A 1017 -14.82 12.03 -2.46
C ASN A 1017 -14.09 13.36 -2.68
N GLN A 1018 -14.29 14.00 -3.84
CA GLN A 1018 -13.73 15.30 -4.14
C GLN A 1018 -14.22 16.39 -3.17
N ILE A 1019 -15.50 16.39 -2.79
CA ILE A 1019 -16.06 17.33 -1.81
C ILE A 1019 -15.44 17.09 -0.42
N ILE A 1020 -15.35 15.84 0.03
CA ILE A 1020 -14.79 15.46 1.34
C ILE A 1020 -13.29 15.74 1.41
N GLU A 1021 -12.56 15.58 0.31
CA GLU A 1021 -11.14 15.90 0.24
C GLU A 1021 -10.89 17.42 0.26
N THR A 1022 -11.81 18.22 -0.30
CA THR A 1022 -11.65 19.68 -0.46
C THR A 1022 -12.31 20.53 0.61
N SER A 1023 -13.19 19.94 1.43
CA SER A 1023 -13.99 20.66 2.42
C SER A 1023 -13.96 19.94 3.75
N SER A 1024 -14.03 20.70 4.85
CA SER A 1024 -14.23 20.11 6.18
C SER A 1024 -15.59 19.42 6.24
N LEU A 1025 -15.63 18.17 6.70
CA LEU A 1025 -16.88 17.42 6.82
C LEU A 1025 -17.64 17.84 8.08
N THR A 1026 -18.35 18.97 8.00
CA THR A 1026 -19.24 19.44 9.07
C THR A 1026 -20.59 18.73 9.05
N ASN A 1027 -21.41 18.92 10.08
CA ASN A 1027 -22.75 18.32 10.13
C ASN A 1027 -23.66 18.93 9.03
N GLU A 1028 -23.48 20.21 8.72
CA GLU A 1028 -24.21 20.90 7.65
C GLU A 1028 -23.78 20.39 6.27
N MET A 1029 -22.49 20.10 6.08
CA MET A 1029 -21.99 19.45 4.87
C MET A 1029 -22.59 18.05 4.72
N MET A 1030 -22.56 17.23 5.77
CA MET A 1030 -23.16 15.91 5.77
C MET A 1030 -24.67 15.96 5.50
N ALA A 1031 -25.40 16.91 6.11
CA ALA A 1031 -26.82 17.12 5.87
C ALA A 1031 -27.09 17.52 4.41
N GLY A 1032 -26.24 18.37 3.84
CA GLY A 1032 -26.30 18.81 2.46
C GLY A 1032 -26.00 17.72 1.43
N ILE A 1033 -25.07 16.81 1.74
CA ILE A 1033 -24.77 15.63 0.91
C ILE A 1033 -25.88 14.59 1.07
N ALA A 1034 -26.29 14.26 2.30
CA ALA A 1034 -27.34 13.28 2.59
C ALA A 1034 -28.66 13.64 1.89
N SER A 1035 -29.08 14.91 2.01
CA SER A 1035 -30.32 15.41 1.38
C SER A 1035 -30.35 15.32 -0.15
N ARG A 1036 -29.18 15.24 -0.81
CA ARG A 1036 -29.02 15.15 -2.27
C ARG A 1036 -28.26 13.90 -2.71
N TYR A 1037 -28.20 12.89 -1.85
CA TYR A 1037 -27.37 11.72 -2.10
C TYR A 1037 -27.84 10.98 -3.36
N GLY A 1038 -26.91 10.73 -4.28
CA GLY A 1038 -27.16 10.12 -5.59
C GLY A 1038 -27.48 11.10 -6.72
N ASP A 1039 -27.68 12.39 -6.42
CA ASP A 1039 -27.81 13.46 -7.42
C ASP A 1039 -26.47 14.18 -7.62
N SER A 1040 -26.30 14.87 -8.75
CA SER A 1040 -25.13 15.74 -8.94
C SER A 1040 -25.12 16.88 -7.92
N LEU A 1041 -24.01 17.02 -7.21
CA LEU A 1041 -23.86 18.00 -6.14
C LEU A 1041 -23.33 19.33 -6.69
N SER A 1042 -23.97 20.45 -6.31
CA SER A 1042 -23.52 21.80 -6.66
C SER A 1042 -23.38 22.70 -5.44
N PRO A 1043 -22.37 23.59 -5.39
CA PRO A 1043 -22.21 24.57 -4.33
C PRO A 1043 -23.42 25.52 -4.20
N PRO A 1044 -23.73 26.03 -2.99
CA PRO A 1044 -23.16 25.59 -1.72
C PRO A 1044 -23.59 24.16 -1.37
N TYR A 1045 -22.64 23.37 -0.88
CA TYR A 1045 -22.88 21.97 -0.54
C TYR A 1045 -23.59 21.84 0.81
N GLU A 1046 -23.19 22.66 1.77
CA GLU A 1046 -23.72 22.73 3.13
C GLU A 1046 -25.20 23.08 3.16
N ARG A 1047 -25.94 22.42 4.05
CA ARG A 1047 -27.32 22.73 4.39
C ARG A 1047 -27.48 22.67 5.89
N ASP A 1048 -27.89 23.80 6.46
CA ASP A 1048 -28.28 23.83 7.87
C ASP A 1048 -29.59 23.04 8.08
N ILE A 1049 -29.72 22.42 9.25
CA ILE A 1049 -30.90 21.63 9.61
C ILE A 1049 -32.17 22.50 9.60
N ASP A 1050 -32.10 23.75 10.07
CA ASP A 1050 -33.22 24.68 10.04
C ASP A 1050 -33.56 25.10 8.60
N GLU A 1051 -32.57 25.25 7.73
CA GLU A 1051 -32.81 25.50 6.30
C GLU A 1051 -33.55 24.32 5.63
N LEU A 1052 -33.22 23.08 6.00
CA LEU A 1052 -33.93 21.90 5.52
C LEU A 1052 -35.39 21.87 6.02
N ARG A 1053 -35.63 22.23 7.28
CA ARG A 1053 -36.99 22.37 7.83
C ARG A 1053 -37.80 23.42 7.06
N GLU A 1054 -37.20 24.57 6.75
CA GLU A 1054 -37.84 25.61 5.93
C GLU A 1054 -38.18 25.12 4.51
N LYS A 1055 -37.39 24.20 3.97
CA LYS A 1055 -37.65 23.53 2.68
C LYS A 1055 -38.66 22.38 2.76
N GLY A 1056 -39.32 22.20 3.90
CA GLY A 1056 -40.39 21.24 4.09
C GLY A 1056 -39.93 19.85 4.54
N TYR A 1057 -38.68 19.71 5.01
CA TYR A 1057 -38.27 18.49 5.69
C TYR A 1057 -39.01 18.39 7.03
N SER A 1058 -39.48 17.18 7.36
CA SER A 1058 -40.16 16.92 8.62
C SER A 1058 -39.41 15.90 9.46
N GLU A 1059 -39.44 16.08 10.78
CA GLU A 1059 -38.88 15.09 11.70
C GLU A 1059 -39.70 13.81 11.69
N MET A 1060 -39.01 12.68 11.67
CA MET A 1060 -39.62 11.37 11.78
C MET A 1060 -38.69 10.41 12.51
N ARG A 1061 -39.29 9.36 13.08
CA ARG A 1061 -38.56 8.14 13.43
C ARG A 1061 -38.89 7.08 12.40
N MET A 1062 -37.92 6.23 12.09
CA MET A 1062 -38.17 5.08 11.24
C MET A 1062 -39.12 4.13 11.95
N ASP A 1063 -40.29 3.94 11.35
CA ASP A 1063 -41.33 3.09 11.90
C ASP A 1063 -41.35 1.77 11.13
N VAL A 1064 -40.42 0.89 11.50
CA VAL A 1064 -40.14 -0.36 10.79
C VAL A 1064 -40.10 -1.52 11.77
N CYS A 1065 -40.45 -2.72 11.31
CA CYS A 1065 -40.40 -3.92 12.14
C CYS A 1065 -38.97 -4.44 12.34
N PHE A 1066 -38.70 -4.96 13.53
CA PHE A 1066 -37.47 -5.69 13.86
C PHE A 1066 -37.83 -6.98 14.58
N THR A 1067 -37.11 -8.05 14.29
CA THR A 1067 -37.16 -9.29 15.07
C THR A 1067 -36.00 -9.29 16.05
N GLN A 1068 -36.19 -9.89 17.23
CA GLN A 1068 -35.12 -10.05 18.18
C GLN A 1068 -34.15 -11.13 17.65
N LEU A 1069 -32.92 -10.72 17.32
CA LEU A 1069 -31.89 -11.66 16.89
C LEU A 1069 -31.30 -12.38 18.10
N MET A 1070 -31.11 -13.70 17.98
CA MET A 1070 -30.42 -14.53 18.99
C MET A 1070 -28.89 -14.47 18.83
N THR A 1071 -28.40 -13.50 18.06
CA THR A 1071 -26.99 -13.33 17.68
C THR A 1071 -26.67 -11.86 17.60
N SER A 1072 -25.74 -11.43 18.44
CA SER A 1072 -25.12 -10.12 18.45
C SER A 1072 -23.62 -10.23 18.23
N PHE A 1073 -22.95 -9.13 17.92
CA PHE A 1073 -21.49 -9.06 17.90
C PHE A 1073 -20.83 -9.51 19.22
N CYS A 1074 -21.55 -9.39 20.36
CA CYS A 1074 -21.08 -9.91 21.66
C CYS A 1074 -21.06 -11.45 21.71
N ASP A 1075 -21.97 -12.12 21.00
CA ASP A 1075 -22.05 -13.58 20.95
C ASP A 1075 -20.95 -14.20 20.08
N ILE A 1076 -20.43 -13.45 19.10
CA ILE A 1076 -19.28 -13.87 18.27
C ILE A 1076 -18.03 -14.02 19.15
N LYS A 1077 -17.80 -13.06 20.05
CA LYS A 1077 -16.67 -13.09 20.98
C LYS A 1077 -16.75 -14.32 21.91
N LEU A 1078 -17.94 -14.63 22.41
CA LEU A 1078 -18.18 -15.80 23.25
C LEU A 1078 -18.11 -17.13 22.48
N ALA A 1079 -18.50 -17.17 21.21
CA ALA A 1079 -18.37 -18.35 20.35
C ALA A 1079 -16.92 -18.66 20.01
N LEU A 1080 -16.13 -17.64 19.64
CA LEU A 1080 -14.68 -17.75 19.42
C LEU A 1080 -13.95 -18.18 20.70
N ASP A 1081 -14.32 -17.62 21.87
CA ASP A 1081 -13.74 -18.00 23.17
C ASP A 1081 -14.12 -19.43 23.61
N ASN A 1082 -15.23 -19.99 23.10
CA ASN A 1082 -15.70 -21.34 23.41
C ASN A 1082 -15.21 -22.39 22.42
N GLU A 1083 -15.03 -22.07 21.13
CA GLU A 1083 -14.36 -22.96 20.16
C GLU A 1083 -12.90 -23.21 20.56
N ILE A 1084 -12.21 -22.18 21.09
CA ILE A 1084 -10.86 -22.30 21.67
C ILE A 1084 -10.84 -23.23 22.91
N LYS A 1085 -11.97 -23.41 23.60
CA LYS A 1085 -12.10 -24.33 24.76
C LYS A 1085 -12.58 -25.73 24.38
N GLU A 1086 -13.39 -25.90 23.34
CA GLU A 1086 -13.87 -27.21 22.88
C GLU A 1086 -12.84 -27.95 22.00
N GLU A 1087 -11.95 -27.24 21.30
CA GLU A 1087 -10.82 -27.87 20.60
C GLU A 1087 -9.81 -28.54 21.55
N THR A 1088 -9.83 -28.22 22.85
CA THR A 1088 -9.05 -28.95 23.87
C THR A 1088 -9.64 -30.29 24.33
N VAL A 1089 -10.81 -30.73 23.84
CA VAL A 1089 -11.46 -31.97 24.36
C VAL A 1089 -11.95 -32.98 23.30
N SER A 1090 -11.95 -32.70 21.99
CA SER A 1090 -12.45 -33.67 21.00
C SER A 1090 -11.59 -33.79 19.74
N SER A 1091 -10.70 -34.77 19.72
CA SER A 1091 -10.07 -35.30 18.50
C SER A 1091 -11.10 -36.06 17.65
N THR A 1092 -11.43 -35.51 16.48
CA THR A 1092 -11.93 -36.09 15.22
C THR A 1092 -13.11 -35.31 14.67
N TYR A 1093 -12.85 -34.33 13.80
CA TYR A 1093 -13.79 -33.94 12.75
C TYR A 1093 -13.08 -33.87 11.41
N THR A 1094 -13.56 -34.68 10.49
CA THR A 1094 -13.28 -34.64 9.06
C THR A 1094 -13.72 -33.30 8.48
N THR A 1095 -12.79 -32.49 7.98
CA THR A 1095 -13.09 -31.38 7.06
C THR A 1095 -13.47 -31.95 5.69
N SER A 1096 -14.74 -32.34 5.55
CA SER A 1096 -15.32 -32.81 4.28
C SER A 1096 -15.96 -31.67 3.50
N GLU A 1097 -15.38 -31.31 2.34
CA GLU A 1097 -16.05 -30.88 1.10
C GLU A 1097 -17.00 -29.66 1.07
N SER A 1098 -17.31 -28.94 2.16
CA SER A 1098 -18.38 -27.91 2.14
C SER A 1098 -17.95 -26.45 1.86
N GLU A 1099 -16.69 -26.04 2.12
CA GLU A 1099 -16.31 -24.61 2.02
C GLU A 1099 -16.21 -24.07 0.59
N GLY A 1100 -15.88 -24.90 -0.41
CA GLY A 1100 -15.82 -24.49 -1.82
C GLY A 1100 -17.17 -23.95 -2.34
N SER A 1101 -18.28 -24.53 -1.86
CA SER A 1101 -19.65 -24.22 -2.30
C SER A 1101 -20.16 -22.81 -1.97
N LYS A 1102 -19.46 -22.05 -1.12
CA LYS A 1102 -19.89 -20.74 -0.60
C LYS A 1102 -19.13 -19.57 -1.21
N LYS A 1103 -18.00 -19.83 -1.89
CA LYS A 1103 -17.19 -18.80 -2.57
C LYS A 1103 -17.69 -18.56 -3.99
N ILE A 1104 -17.96 -17.30 -4.31
CA ILE A 1104 -18.24 -16.86 -5.68
C ILE A 1104 -16.97 -16.26 -6.26
N SER A 1105 -16.64 -16.62 -7.51
CA SER A 1105 -15.46 -16.10 -8.19
C SER A 1105 -15.80 -15.64 -9.59
N LEU A 1106 -15.17 -14.52 -9.99
CA LEU A 1106 -15.21 -13.99 -11.34
C LEU A 1106 -14.08 -14.64 -12.15
N ASP A 1107 -14.43 -15.24 -13.29
CA ASP A 1107 -13.42 -15.73 -14.23
C ASP A 1107 -12.84 -14.52 -15.01
N PRO A 1108 -11.53 -14.22 -14.92
CA PRO A 1108 -10.95 -13.03 -15.51
C PRO A 1108 -10.87 -13.07 -17.04
N VAL A 1109 -11.10 -14.24 -17.66
CA VAL A 1109 -11.03 -14.40 -19.13
C VAL A 1109 -12.42 -14.34 -19.75
N THR A 1110 -13.41 -14.97 -19.13
CA THR A 1110 -14.78 -15.04 -19.66
C THR A 1110 -15.72 -14.00 -19.04
N HIS A 1111 -15.30 -13.31 -17.98
CA HIS A 1111 -16.13 -12.43 -17.15
C HIS A 1111 -17.40 -13.13 -16.63
N THR A 1112 -17.33 -14.45 -16.45
CA THR A 1112 -18.45 -15.25 -15.93
C THR A 1112 -18.23 -15.57 -14.46
N LEU A 1113 -19.29 -15.44 -13.67
CA LEU A 1113 -19.29 -15.84 -12.27
C LEU A 1113 -19.56 -17.34 -12.12
N ARG A 1114 -18.90 -17.97 -11.13
CA ARG A 1114 -19.12 -19.37 -10.75
C ARG A 1114 -18.84 -19.59 -9.26
N PHE A 1115 -19.41 -20.66 -8.70
CA PHE A 1115 -18.94 -21.19 -7.42
C PHE A 1115 -17.50 -21.71 -7.57
N SER A 1116 -16.64 -21.45 -6.60
CA SER A 1116 -15.31 -22.08 -6.55
C SER A 1116 -15.48 -23.57 -6.27
N ARG A 1117 -14.61 -24.40 -6.84
CA ARG A 1117 -14.55 -25.83 -6.52
C ARG A 1117 -13.58 -26.09 -5.39
#